data_AF-A0A327VS55-F1
#
_entry.id   AF-A0A327VS55-F1
#
_cell.length_a   1.000
_cell.length_b   1.000
_cell.length_c   1.000
_cell.angle_alpha   90.00
_cell.angle_beta   90.00
_cell.angle_gamma   90.00
#
_symmetry.space_group_name_H-M   'P 1'
#
loop_
_entity.id
_entity.type
_entity.pdbx_description
1 polymer ?
#
loop_
_entity_poly.entity_id
_entity_poly.type
_entity_poly.pdbx_seq_one_letter_code
_entity_poly.pdbx_strand_id
1 'polypeptide(L)'
;MTTPAHASHGCGTLADHLRDCEGRTSVRLGCEEGVCGSCTVLLDGRTARACTVLAAQAQGLPVRTAEDTGDALMRHLRQVLWAEHAFQCGFCASGFLLEIHALLTENPDPTEAEVRHHLAGNLCRCTGYESIVRAVLTAARTRPREHDPAGPPDPAGVTDPTVGTRALRAEDRTVLDGRARYIADLVVPGTLHARFVRGDRPHARITGIDASAARAAPGVVAVLTAADLRDSLNPIGIACPLEGYTAPAFTPLAEDRVRFEGDPVALVVATGQAAAEDAAALVAVGYEDLPPVLDARAGDDGTQPPLFPDLPGNVLYTEHRGHGDVSGAFARAARVVRHRLRQDRVQNAPLEPRGGLASWDSAEGRLTYDVASQSPTSHRQYLADVLGLGLDAVRVRVPANMGGSFGIKGGVFREDIAVCWASRHLARPVRWIEDRREHLIAAGQARGEEVDIEAALGPDGELLALRADLVVDQGAYPVPPIASAVFVALVGCLIPNAYHVPAYEFTGRLALTNRTPYVAYRGPWEMATFAAERTMDLLARELGEEPADYRLRHLAPVGGPDPRTATGARLTDVPALGSTLRRARAEADVGEFRARQARDRAAGRLTGLGIATLLEPAPGPWSLHEAMGAHMGPEPVRVLFTPEGRPQIRTGQIPHGQGHVTTLAQIAASTLGLPLHTVEVVHGDTDTVPYSLAGTGASRAAALAGGGVLRASRTLRARLLADTARRTGRPAARLDIAAGEVVDTRDGRALGTVTALAAACVATSGEPSPLDVSEVFDSEETGWAEATHCCWVEIDPDLGTVAVERYLIVADSGRIINPAVADGQLRGGAVQGIGTVLQERSGYGPDGAQLARDLTEYLLPTTRTAPAIEVVHLESPRAGDVPYRGLGEGGAVLAPAAVVGAVEDALAHRGVRLTERHLPPWRVLGLLAADRTPTPVPEYR
;
A
#
# COMPACT_ATOMS: atom_id res chain seq x y z
N MET A 1 -10.17 -49.39 9.62
CA MET A 1 -10.49 -48.02 9.16
C MET A 1 -11.99 -47.97 8.94
N THR A 2 -12.71 -47.49 9.96
CA THR A 2 -14.16 -47.32 9.95
C THR A 2 -14.53 -46.11 9.12
N THR A 3 -15.40 -46.31 8.14
CA THR A 3 -16.05 -45.30 7.31
C THR A 3 -16.78 -44.27 8.19
N PRO A 4 -16.52 -42.96 8.07
CA PRO A 4 -17.33 -41.96 8.76
C PRO A 4 -18.71 -41.88 8.11
N ALA A 5 -19.74 -42.05 8.92
CA ALA A 5 -21.12 -41.87 8.55
C ALA A 5 -21.50 -40.38 8.57
N HIS A 6 -22.09 -39.93 7.45
CA HIS A 6 -22.97 -38.76 7.30
C HIS A 6 -22.50 -37.40 7.85
N ALA A 7 -21.79 -36.66 7.00
CA ALA A 7 -22.01 -35.23 6.86
C ALA A 7 -22.57 -34.96 5.46
N SER A 8 -23.70 -34.25 5.39
CA SER A 8 -24.44 -33.90 4.19
C SER A 8 -23.75 -32.81 3.36
N HIS A 9 -22.53 -33.05 2.89
CA HIS A 9 -21.75 -32.05 2.14
C HIS A 9 -22.02 -32.13 0.63
N GLY A 10 -23.04 -31.39 0.18
CA GLY A 10 -23.15 -30.99 -1.22
C GLY A 10 -21.95 -30.10 -1.58
N CYS A 11 -21.15 -30.56 -2.53
CA CYS A 11 -19.85 -29.99 -2.91
C CYS A 11 -19.94 -28.54 -3.40
N GLY A 12 -19.29 -27.62 -2.68
CA GLY A 12 -18.94 -26.29 -3.17
C GLY A 12 -17.83 -26.32 -4.21
N THR A 13 -17.01 -25.27 -4.25
CA THR A 13 -15.86 -25.23 -5.14
C THR A 13 -14.77 -26.19 -4.66
N LEU A 14 -13.85 -26.54 -5.56
CA LEU A 14 -12.65 -27.32 -5.23
C LEU A 14 -11.80 -26.56 -4.21
N ALA A 15 -11.75 -25.23 -4.29
CA ALA A 15 -11.05 -24.42 -3.31
C ALA A 15 -11.63 -24.58 -1.90
N ASP A 16 -12.96 -24.52 -1.75
CA ASP A 16 -13.63 -24.70 -0.45
C ASP A 16 -13.33 -26.09 0.12
N HIS A 17 -13.44 -27.13 -0.71
CA HIS A 17 -13.13 -28.50 -0.29
C HIS A 17 -11.68 -28.65 0.20
N LEU A 18 -10.72 -28.19 -0.60
CA LEU A 18 -9.30 -28.26 -0.25
C LEU A 18 -8.99 -27.48 1.03
N ARG A 19 -9.55 -26.28 1.18
CA ARG A 19 -9.29 -25.42 2.34
C ARG A 19 -9.97 -25.94 3.61
N ASP A 20 -11.27 -26.22 3.54
CA ASP A 20 -12.10 -26.45 4.73
C ASP A 20 -12.16 -27.93 5.13
N CYS A 21 -12.07 -28.85 4.18
CA CYS A 21 -12.09 -30.29 4.46
C CYS A 21 -10.68 -30.90 4.57
N GLU A 22 -9.73 -30.44 3.76
CA GLU A 22 -8.36 -30.98 3.74
C GLU A 22 -7.30 -30.10 4.44
N GLY A 23 -7.65 -28.86 4.81
CA GLY A 23 -6.71 -27.93 5.46
C GLY A 23 -5.60 -27.40 4.53
N ARG A 24 -5.78 -27.49 3.21
CA ARG A 24 -4.83 -27.04 2.16
C ARG A 24 -4.93 -25.54 1.94
N THR A 25 -4.54 -24.77 2.96
CA THR A 25 -4.67 -23.31 2.98
C THR A 25 -3.87 -22.57 1.92
N SER A 26 -2.86 -23.18 1.28
CA SER A 26 -2.08 -22.52 0.21
C SER A 26 -2.91 -22.16 -1.01
N VAL A 27 -4.08 -22.78 -1.18
CA VAL A 27 -5.11 -22.36 -2.14
C VAL A 27 -5.75 -21.09 -1.61
N ARG A 28 -5.40 -19.93 -2.19
CA ARG A 28 -5.83 -18.62 -1.68
C ARG A 28 -7.04 -18.09 -2.44
N LEU A 29 -8.10 -17.72 -1.71
CA LEU A 29 -9.27 -17.05 -2.27
C LEU A 29 -9.06 -15.53 -2.20
N GLY A 30 -9.16 -14.85 -3.35
CA GLY A 30 -8.88 -13.41 -3.44
C GLY A 30 -9.80 -12.65 -4.39
N CYS A 31 -10.08 -13.21 -5.58
CA CYS A 31 -11.12 -12.69 -6.48
C CYS A 31 -12.37 -13.57 -6.56
N GLU A 32 -12.22 -14.88 -6.35
CA GLU A 32 -13.31 -15.88 -6.46
C GLU A 32 -13.99 -15.97 -7.85
N GLU A 33 -13.48 -15.21 -8.82
CA GLU A 33 -13.97 -15.15 -10.21
C GLU A 33 -13.05 -15.87 -11.22
N GLY A 34 -11.99 -16.53 -10.75
CA GLY A 34 -10.99 -17.19 -11.62
C GLY A 34 -9.96 -16.25 -12.28
N VAL A 35 -10.00 -14.95 -12.01
CA VAL A 35 -9.15 -13.92 -12.64
C VAL A 35 -7.76 -13.81 -12.01
N CYS A 36 -7.65 -13.79 -10.68
CA CYS A 36 -6.40 -13.41 -10.01
C CYS A 36 -5.34 -14.51 -9.95
N GLY A 37 -5.71 -15.77 -10.19
CA GLY A 37 -4.78 -16.91 -10.13
C GLY A 37 -4.18 -17.21 -8.75
N SER A 38 -4.72 -16.67 -7.64
CA SER A 38 -4.18 -16.99 -6.30
C SER A 38 -4.60 -18.39 -5.81
N CYS A 39 -5.67 -18.95 -6.39
CA CYS A 39 -6.23 -20.27 -6.10
C CYS A 39 -5.79 -21.37 -7.10
N THR A 40 -4.71 -21.14 -7.86
CA THR A 40 -4.22 -22.13 -8.82
C THR A 40 -3.90 -23.45 -8.11
N VAL A 41 -4.31 -24.56 -8.73
CA VAL A 41 -3.93 -25.92 -8.38
C VAL A 41 -3.49 -26.66 -9.65
N LEU A 42 -2.77 -27.77 -9.51
CA LEU A 42 -2.61 -28.71 -10.63
C LEU A 42 -3.68 -29.80 -10.50
N LEU A 43 -4.66 -29.79 -11.39
CA LEU A 43 -5.71 -30.79 -11.52
C LEU A 43 -5.35 -31.69 -12.71
N ASP A 44 -5.06 -32.96 -12.44
CA ASP A 44 -4.60 -33.92 -13.46
C ASP A 44 -3.39 -33.42 -14.27
N GLY A 45 -2.43 -32.80 -13.55
CA GLY A 45 -1.20 -32.25 -14.14
C GLY A 45 -1.35 -30.91 -14.86
N ARG A 46 -2.56 -30.34 -14.96
CA ARG A 46 -2.83 -29.06 -15.63
C ARG A 46 -3.22 -27.98 -14.62
N THR A 47 -2.87 -26.72 -14.90
CA THR A 47 -3.30 -25.61 -14.04
C THR A 47 -4.82 -25.42 -14.12
N ALA A 48 -5.45 -25.24 -12.96
CA ALA A 48 -6.87 -24.93 -12.85
C ALA A 48 -7.08 -23.90 -11.73
N ARG A 49 -8.10 -23.05 -11.88
CA ARG A 49 -8.51 -22.09 -10.85
C ARG A 49 -9.50 -22.77 -9.91
N ALA A 50 -9.06 -23.16 -8.73
CA ALA A 50 -9.87 -24.01 -7.84
C ALA A 50 -11.20 -23.36 -7.41
N CYS A 51 -11.29 -22.02 -7.38
CA CYS A 51 -12.53 -21.31 -7.06
C CYS A 51 -13.63 -21.42 -8.13
N THR A 52 -13.30 -21.82 -9.36
CA THR A 52 -14.29 -21.98 -10.46
C THR A 52 -14.51 -23.44 -10.85
N VAL A 53 -13.84 -24.38 -10.19
CA VAL A 53 -14.00 -25.82 -10.40
C VAL A 53 -14.86 -26.35 -9.26
N LEU A 54 -15.90 -27.13 -9.56
CA LEU A 54 -16.68 -27.80 -8.51
C LEU A 54 -15.89 -28.99 -7.96
N ALA A 55 -15.94 -29.24 -6.65
CA ALA A 55 -15.24 -30.39 -6.08
C ALA A 55 -15.70 -31.73 -6.71
N ALA A 56 -16.97 -31.82 -7.11
CA ALA A 56 -17.51 -32.96 -7.84
C ALA A 56 -16.83 -33.20 -9.21
N GLN A 57 -16.39 -32.14 -9.91
CA GLN A 57 -15.67 -32.26 -11.18
C GLN A 57 -14.24 -32.80 -11.00
N ALA A 58 -13.65 -32.58 -9.82
CA ALA A 58 -12.32 -33.06 -9.47
C ALA A 58 -12.32 -34.49 -8.89
N GLN A 59 -13.49 -35.10 -8.71
CA GLN A 59 -13.61 -36.39 -8.05
C GLN A 59 -12.82 -37.48 -8.79
N GLY A 60 -11.91 -38.14 -8.07
CA GLY A 60 -11.06 -39.20 -8.62
C GLY A 60 -9.86 -38.71 -9.44
N LEU A 61 -9.70 -37.40 -9.63
CA LEU A 61 -8.54 -36.81 -10.30
C LEU A 61 -7.46 -36.47 -9.26
N PRO A 62 -6.17 -36.58 -9.61
CA PRO A 62 -5.09 -36.14 -8.73
C PRO A 62 -5.04 -34.61 -8.67
N VAL A 63 -5.02 -34.06 -7.46
CA VAL A 63 -4.88 -32.63 -7.21
C VAL A 63 -3.57 -32.36 -6.48
N ARG A 64 -2.79 -31.40 -6.97
CA ARG A 64 -1.57 -30.89 -6.31
C ARG A 64 -1.72 -29.43 -5.93
N THR A 65 -1.25 -29.12 -4.73
CA THR A 65 -1.24 -27.80 -4.09
C THR A 65 0.19 -27.36 -3.80
N ALA A 66 0.39 -26.11 -3.37
CA ALA A 66 1.73 -25.61 -3.10
C ALA A 66 2.37 -26.23 -1.84
N GLU A 67 1.60 -26.88 -0.95
CA GLU A 67 2.15 -27.63 0.18
C GLU A 67 2.89 -28.90 -0.24
N ASP A 68 2.60 -29.45 -1.42
CA ASP A 68 3.16 -30.73 -1.87
C ASP A 68 4.65 -30.57 -2.28
N THR A 69 5.53 -31.39 -1.71
CA THR A 69 7.00 -31.22 -1.78
C THR A 69 7.73 -32.26 -2.63
N GLY A 70 7.01 -33.17 -3.30
CA GLY A 70 7.58 -34.41 -3.85
C GLY A 70 8.41 -34.29 -5.14
N ASP A 71 8.38 -33.16 -5.84
CA ASP A 71 9.01 -33.00 -7.17
C ASP A 71 10.32 -32.19 -7.09
N ALA A 72 11.37 -32.66 -7.77
CA ALA A 72 12.66 -31.98 -7.88
C ALA A 72 12.55 -30.58 -8.49
N LEU A 73 11.68 -30.40 -9.50
CA LEU A 73 11.43 -29.08 -10.09
C LEU A 73 10.82 -28.12 -9.06
N MET A 74 9.88 -28.59 -8.24
CA MET A 74 9.25 -27.77 -7.20
C MET A 74 10.26 -27.28 -6.16
N ARG A 75 11.16 -28.16 -5.69
CA ARG A 75 12.22 -27.78 -4.74
C ARG A 75 13.16 -26.74 -5.33
N HIS A 76 13.58 -26.94 -6.59
CA HIS A 76 14.42 -25.99 -7.32
C HIS A 76 13.73 -24.62 -7.47
N LEU A 77 12.47 -24.62 -7.89
CA LEU A 77 11.68 -23.40 -8.04
C LEU A 77 11.60 -22.59 -6.75
N ARG A 78 11.32 -23.22 -5.61
CA ARG A 78 11.29 -22.51 -4.32
C ARG A 78 12.62 -21.84 -3.99
N GLN A 79 13.75 -22.51 -4.25
CA GLN A 79 15.07 -21.94 -3.99
C GLN A 79 15.36 -20.75 -4.90
N VAL A 80 15.10 -20.89 -6.20
CA VAL A 80 15.32 -19.81 -7.17
C VAL A 80 14.39 -18.62 -6.92
N LEU A 81 13.10 -18.86 -6.66
CA LEU A 81 12.13 -17.81 -6.36
C LEU A 81 12.51 -17.04 -5.09
N TRP A 82 13.07 -17.72 -4.09
CA TRP A 82 13.57 -17.08 -2.87
C TRP A 82 14.82 -16.24 -3.16
N ALA A 83 15.81 -16.81 -3.85
CA ALA A 83 17.05 -16.14 -4.22
C ALA A 83 16.83 -14.90 -5.09
N GLU A 84 15.79 -14.93 -5.92
CA GLU A 84 15.45 -13.84 -6.84
C GLU A 84 14.49 -12.81 -6.23
N HIS A 85 14.08 -13.01 -4.97
CA HIS A 85 13.11 -12.16 -4.27
C HIS A 85 11.82 -11.99 -5.09
N ALA A 86 11.30 -13.10 -5.62
CA ALA A 86 10.18 -13.09 -6.54
C ALA A 86 8.89 -12.53 -5.93
N PHE A 87 8.70 -12.66 -4.61
CA PHE A 87 7.46 -12.29 -3.94
C PHE A 87 7.64 -11.30 -2.79
N GLN A 88 6.53 -10.65 -2.43
CA GLN A 88 6.45 -9.66 -1.35
C GLN A 88 5.52 -10.06 -0.22
N CYS A 89 4.23 -9.76 -0.34
CA CYS A 89 3.24 -10.19 0.66
C CYS A 89 3.06 -11.70 0.66
N GLY A 90 3.31 -12.35 -0.47
CA GLY A 90 3.27 -13.79 -0.64
C GLY A 90 1.90 -14.38 -0.96
N PHE A 91 0.84 -13.56 -1.04
CA PHE A 91 -0.52 -14.09 -1.21
C PHE A 91 -0.72 -14.81 -2.56
N CYS A 92 -0.15 -14.27 -3.63
CA CYS A 92 -0.18 -14.89 -4.95
C CYS A 92 0.89 -15.99 -5.16
N ALA A 93 1.84 -16.15 -4.23
CA ALA A 93 3.05 -16.92 -4.46
C ALA A 93 2.77 -18.40 -4.75
N SER A 94 1.82 -19.01 -4.02
CA SER A 94 1.41 -20.40 -4.22
C SER A 94 0.83 -20.63 -5.61
N GLY A 95 0.00 -19.71 -6.10
CA GLY A 95 -0.58 -19.79 -7.44
C GLY A 95 0.47 -19.65 -8.54
N PHE A 96 1.38 -18.66 -8.42
CA PHE A 96 2.50 -18.50 -9.35
C PHE A 96 3.43 -19.70 -9.35
N LEU A 97 3.75 -20.26 -8.17
CA LEU A 97 4.64 -21.41 -8.06
C LEU A 97 4.14 -22.60 -8.90
N LEU A 98 2.84 -22.88 -8.84
CA LEU A 98 2.22 -23.96 -9.61
C LEU A 98 2.09 -23.63 -11.10
N GLU A 99 1.79 -22.38 -11.45
CA GLU A 99 1.75 -21.92 -12.85
C GLU A 99 3.15 -22.01 -13.50
N ILE A 100 4.19 -21.60 -12.79
CA ILE A 100 5.59 -21.70 -13.24
C ILE A 100 6.02 -23.15 -13.36
N HIS A 101 5.64 -24.00 -12.41
CA HIS A 101 5.89 -25.44 -12.47
C HIS A 101 5.28 -26.07 -13.72
N ALA A 102 4.02 -25.75 -14.03
CA ALA A 102 3.37 -26.21 -15.25
C ALA A 102 4.09 -25.71 -16.51
N LEU A 103 4.39 -24.41 -16.59
CA LEU A 103 5.14 -23.82 -17.70
C LEU A 103 6.46 -24.55 -17.96
N LEU A 104 7.31 -24.72 -16.94
CA LEU A 104 8.62 -25.34 -17.11
C LEU A 104 8.55 -26.86 -17.32
N THR A 105 7.41 -27.48 -17.01
CA THR A 105 7.15 -28.88 -17.36
C THR A 105 6.84 -29.02 -18.85
N GLU A 106 6.05 -28.11 -19.40
CA GLU A 106 5.66 -28.10 -20.83
C GLU A 106 6.74 -27.52 -21.74
N ASN A 107 7.36 -26.40 -21.34
CA ASN A 107 8.41 -25.70 -22.04
C ASN A 107 9.61 -25.46 -21.08
N PRO A 108 10.65 -26.32 -21.13
CA PRO A 108 11.83 -26.20 -20.28
C PRO A 108 12.71 -24.97 -20.51
N ASP A 109 12.61 -24.30 -21.66
CA ASP A 109 13.46 -23.17 -22.06
C ASP A 109 12.62 -22.03 -22.68
N PRO A 110 11.69 -21.42 -21.91
CA PRO A 110 10.80 -20.41 -22.42
C PRO A 110 11.52 -19.07 -22.61
N THR A 111 11.15 -18.35 -23.65
CA THR A 111 11.52 -16.95 -23.82
C THR A 111 10.81 -16.06 -22.80
N GLU A 112 11.34 -14.85 -22.56
CA GLU A 112 10.68 -13.90 -21.66
C GLU A 112 9.24 -13.57 -22.08
N ALA A 113 9.00 -13.44 -23.39
CA ALA A 113 7.66 -13.17 -23.92
C ALA A 113 6.67 -14.30 -23.62
N GLU A 114 7.12 -15.55 -23.73
CA GLU A 114 6.32 -16.74 -23.38
C GLU A 114 6.05 -16.80 -21.88
N VAL A 115 7.06 -16.52 -21.04
CA VAL A 115 6.88 -16.43 -19.58
C VAL A 115 5.84 -15.37 -19.23
N ARG A 116 5.98 -14.14 -19.75
CA ARG A 116 5.03 -13.05 -19.50
C ARG A 116 3.63 -13.39 -19.99
N HIS A 117 3.50 -14.05 -21.14
CA HIS A 117 2.21 -14.47 -21.66
C HIS A 117 1.55 -15.54 -20.78
N HIS A 118 2.27 -16.61 -20.45
CA HIS A 118 1.75 -17.75 -19.69
C HIS A 118 1.34 -17.32 -18.26
N LEU A 119 2.11 -16.45 -17.63
CA LEU A 119 1.82 -15.96 -16.29
C LEU A 119 0.76 -14.84 -16.22
N ALA A 120 0.22 -14.39 -17.35
CA ALA A 120 -0.71 -13.25 -17.38
C ALA A 120 -2.02 -13.50 -16.61
N GLY A 121 -2.40 -14.78 -16.43
CA GLY A 121 -3.56 -15.18 -15.63
C GLY A 121 -3.31 -15.19 -14.12
N ASN A 122 -2.11 -14.84 -13.66
CA ASN A 122 -1.77 -14.73 -12.24
C ASN A 122 -1.43 -13.27 -11.93
N LEU A 123 -2.21 -12.66 -11.04
CA LEU A 123 -2.04 -11.27 -10.66
C LEU A 123 -1.08 -11.13 -9.47
N CYS A 124 -0.27 -10.08 -9.47
CA CYS A 124 0.57 -9.69 -8.34
C CYS A 124 0.49 -8.17 -8.18
N ARG A 125 -0.02 -7.71 -7.03
CA ARG A 125 -0.15 -6.28 -6.74
C ARG A 125 1.11 -5.64 -6.14
N CYS A 126 2.13 -6.44 -5.80
CA CYS A 126 3.27 -5.98 -5.00
C CYS A 126 4.58 -5.80 -5.77
N THR A 127 4.91 -6.69 -6.71
CA THR A 127 6.31 -6.87 -7.15
C THR A 127 6.66 -6.15 -8.45
N GLY A 128 5.64 -5.74 -9.22
CA GLY A 128 5.84 -5.27 -10.60
C GLY A 128 6.29 -6.37 -11.56
N TYR A 129 6.14 -7.64 -11.19
CA TYR A 129 6.40 -8.86 -12.00
C TYR A 129 7.86 -9.14 -12.39
N GLU A 130 8.73 -8.14 -12.44
CA GLU A 130 10.11 -8.28 -12.94
C GLU A 130 10.91 -9.38 -12.23
N SER A 131 10.92 -9.40 -10.89
CA SER A 131 11.61 -10.44 -10.13
C SER A 131 11.01 -11.84 -10.34
N ILE A 132 9.70 -11.93 -10.62
CA ILE A 132 9.03 -13.20 -10.90
C ILE A 132 9.51 -13.74 -12.25
N VAL A 133 9.45 -12.90 -13.29
CA VAL A 133 9.89 -13.26 -14.65
C VAL A 133 11.36 -13.66 -14.65
N ARG A 134 12.22 -12.87 -14.00
CA ARG A 134 13.66 -13.19 -13.85
C ARG A 134 13.86 -14.53 -13.16
N ALA A 135 13.11 -14.83 -12.10
CA ALA A 135 13.19 -16.10 -11.40
C ALA A 135 12.80 -17.29 -12.28
N VAL A 136 11.79 -17.18 -13.13
CA VAL A 136 11.42 -18.25 -14.07
C VAL A 136 12.55 -18.52 -15.06
N LEU A 137 13.10 -17.45 -15.67
CA LEU A 137 14.19 -17.57 -16.62
C LEU A 137 15.46 -18.13 -15.97
N THR A 138 15.76 -17.74 -14.72
CA THR A 138 16.86 -18.34 -13.94
C THR A 138 16.59 -19.80 -13.65
N ALA A 139 15.36 -20.17 -13.26
CA ALA A 139 15.00 -21.55 -12.96
C ALA A 139 15.11 -22.46 -14.19
N ALA A 140 14.70 -21.99 -15.38
CA ALA A 140 14.86 -22.69 -16.64
C ALA A 140 16.34 -22.98 -16.95
N ARG A 141 17.21 -21.97 -16.83
CA ARG A 141 18.66 -22.09 -17.08
C ARG A 141 19.40 -22.98 -16.08
N THR A 142 18.97 -22.98 -14.82
CA THR A 142 19.64 -23.67 -13.70
C THR A 142 18.98 -25.01 -13.35
N ARG A 143 18.05 -25.47 -14.17
CA ARG A 143 17.27 -26.69 -13.92
C ARG A 143 18.20 -27.88 -13.64
N PRO A 144 17.94 -28.68 -12.58
CA PRO A 144 18.73 -29.87 -12.31
C PRO A 144 18.62 -30.86 -13.48
N ARG A 145 19.75 -31.44 -13.89
CA ARG A 145 19.72 -32.64 -14.76
C ARG A 145 19.15 -33.82 -13.96
N GLU A 146 18.47 -34.75 -14.62
CA GLU A 146 17.72 -35.87 -14.01
C GLU A 146 18.47 -36.76 -13.00
N HIS A 147 19.78 -36.56 -12.77
CA HIS A 147 20.65 -37.40 -11.93
C HIS A 147 21.58 -36.60 -11.00
N ASP A 148 21.20 -35.41 -10.53
CA ASP A 148 21.98 -34.72 -9.48
C ASP A 148 21.41 -35.01 -8.07
N PRO A 149 22.06 -35.88 -7.26
CA PRO A 149 21.66 -36.14 -5.88
C PRO A 149 22.03 -35.00 -4.94
N ALA A 150 22.93 -34.10 -5.35
CA ALA A 150 23.15 -32.85 -4.66
C ALA A 150 22.02 -31.91 -5.12
N GLY A 151 21.04 -31.67 -4.24
CA GLY A 151 20.11 -30.56 -4.45
C GLY A 151 20.91 -29.27 -4.70
N PRO A 152 20.30 -28.25 -5.36
CA PRO A 152 21.00 -26.99 -5.60
C PRO A 152 21.57 -26.46 -4.28
N PRO A 153 22.76 -25.84 -4.31
CA PRO A 153 23.45 -25.40 -3.10
C PRO A 153 22.51 -24.55 -2.24
N ASP A 154 22.55 -24.76 -0.93
CA ASP A 154 21.85 -23.91 0.02
C ASP A 154 22.26 -22.45 -0.26
N PRO A 155 21.32 -21.56 -0.62
CA PRO A 155 21.66 -20.17 -0.83
C PRO A 155 22.14 -19.49 0.47
N ALA A 156 22.15 -20.21 1.60
CA ALA A 156 22.90 -19.89 2.81
C ALA A 156 24.43 -19.92 2.66
N GLY A 157 24.98 -19.99 1.45
CA GLY A 157 26.34 -19.54 1.15
C GLY A 157 26.53 -18.10 1.63
N VAL A 158 26.99 -17.97 2.88
CA VAL A 158 26.98 -16.79 3.74
C VAL A 158 27.53 -15.56 3.02
N THR A 159 26.64 -14.74 2.45
CA THR A 159 26.90 -13.31 2.36
C THR A 159 26.69 -12.75 3.75
N ASP A 160 27.73 -12.17 4.35
CA ASP A 160 27.64 -11.44 5.60
C ASP A 160 26.42 -10.49 5.54
N PRO A 161 25.35 -10.71 6.33
CA PRO A 161 24.04 -10.07 6.14
C PRO A 161 24.05 -8.64 6.68
N THR A 162 25.02 -7.87 6.22
CA THR A 162 25.22 -6.48 6.59
C THR A 162 24.25 -5.58 5.83
N VAL A 163 23.86 -4.47 6.44
CA VAL A 163 23.14 -3.36 5.79
C VAL A 163 23.83 -3.00 4.47
N GLY A 164 23.06 -3.03 3.37
CA GLY A 164 23.52 -2.78 2.01
C GLY A 164 23.62 -4.05 1.15
N THR A 165 23.55 -5.24 1.76
CA THR A 165 23.57 -6.51 1.02
C THR A 165 22.16 -6.97 0.63
N ARG A 166 22.07 -7.75 -0.47
CA ARG A 166 20.85 -8.45 -0.91
C ARG A 166 20.60 -9.70 -0.08
N ALA A 167 20.48 -9.55 1.24
CA ALA A 167 20.21 -10.66 2.13
C ALA A 167 18.84 -11.28 1.83
N LEU A 168 18.76 -12.61 1.84
CA LEU A 168 17.51 -13.34 1.63
C LEU A 168 16.45 -12.93 2.65
N ARG A 169 15.22 -12.85 2.18
CA ARG A 169 14.11 -12.43 3.02
C ARG A 169 13.70 -13.53 3.98
N ALA A 170 13.57 -13.16 5.26
CA ALA A 170 13.13 -14.07 6.32
C ALA A 170 11.66 -14.50 6.13
N GLU A 171 10.83 -13.66 5.50
CA GLU A 171 9.40 -13.93 5.30
C GLU A 171 9.14 -15.03 4.24
N ASP A 172 9.97 -15.06 3.20
CA ASP A 172 9.67 -15.76 1.94
C ASP A 172 9.68 -17.30 2.07
N ARG A 173 10.45 -17.86 2.99
CA ARG A 173 10.53 -19.33 3.17
C ARG A 173 9.15 -19.93 3.49
N THR A 174 8.44 -19.34 4.44
CA THR A 174 7.10 -19.82 4.82
C THR A 174 6.06 -19.62 3.72
N VAL A 175 6.21 -18.55 2.94
CA VAL A 175 5.37 -18.23 1.78
C VAL A 175 5.54 -19.29 0.68
N LEU A 176 6.78 -19.58 0.29
CA LEU A 176 7.10 -20.48 -0.81
C LEU A 176 6.82 -21.95 -0.48
N ASP A 177 6.86 -22.32 0.81
CA ASP A 177 6.47 -23.64 1.27
C ASP A 177 4.94 -23.84 1.40
N GLY A 178 4.13 -22.82 1.07
CA GLY A 178 2.67 -22.87 1.21
C GLY A 178 2.20 -22.82 2.67
N ARG A 179 3.07 -22.42 3.61
CA ARG A 179 2.82 -22.44 5.06
C ARG A 179 2.47 -21.07 5.65
N ALA A 180 2.49 -20.00 4.86
CA ALA A 180 2.02 -18.70 5.27
C ALA A 180 0.57 -18.76 5.81
N ARG A 181 0.24 -17.89 6.76
CA ARG A 181 -1.08 -17.82 7.41
C ARG A 181 -1.64 -16.40 7.33
N TYR A 182 -2.73 -16.27 6.61
CA TYR A 182 -3.50 -15.04 6.37
C TYR A 182 -4.80 -15.07 7.17
N ILE A 183 -5.58 -13.97 7.16
CA ILE A 183 -6.77 -13.86 8.01
C ILE A 183 -7.82 -14.94 7.71
N ALA A 184 -7.96 -15.33 6.44
CA ALA A 184 -8.90 -16.36 6.01
C ALA A 184 -8.51 -17.77 6.48
N ASP A 185 -7.27 -17.99 6.90
CA ASP A 185 -6.75 -19.32 7.29
C ASP A 185 -6.84 -19.58 8.80
N LEU A 186 -7.21 -18.58 9.61
CA LEU A 186 -7.33 -18.76 11.05
C LEU A 186 -8.52 -19.66 11.36
N VAL A 187 -8.30 -20.62 12.26
CA VAL A 187 -9.32 -21.58 12.70
C VAL A 187 -9.53 -21.40 14.20
N VAL A 188 -10.73 -20.97 14.59
CA VAL A 188 -11.19 -20.93 15.97
C VAL A 188 -12.43 -21.81 16.09
N PRO A 189 -12.48 -22.78 17.02
CA PRO A 189 -13.64 -23.66 17.18
C PRO A 189 -14.94 -22.89 17.45
N GLY A 190 -16.04 -23.35 16.84
CA GLY A 190 -17.36 -22.76 17.05
C GLY A 190 -17.61 -21.42 16.35
N THR A 191 -16.69 -20.99 15.49
CA THR A 191 -16.80 -19.75 14.70
C THR A 191 -18.06 -19.71 13.84
N LEU A 192 -18.75 -18.57 13.89
CA LEU A 192 -19.84 -18.21 13.01
C LEU A 192 -19.34 -17.32 11.86
N HIS A 193 -20.04 -17.34 10.75
CA HIS A 193 -19.70 -16.60 9.55
C HIS A 193 -20.69 -15.45 9.34
N ALA A 194 -20.16 -14.25 9.14
CA ALA A 194 -20.93 -13.04 8.96
C ALA A 194 -20.93 -12.62 7.49
N ARG A 195 -22.07 -12.15 7.00
CA ARG A 195 -22.26 -11.56 5.67
C ARG A 195 -23.06 -10.28 5.77
N PHE A 196 -22.55 -9.19 5.20
CA PHE A 196 -23.30 -7.94 5.14
C PHE A 196 -24.33 -7.96 4.02
N VAL A 197 -25.52 -7.43 4.32
CA VAL A 197 -26.50 -7.03 3.34
C VAL A 197 -26.15 -5.60 2.92
N ARG A 198 -25.72 -5.44 1.66
CA ARG A 198 -25.24 -4.19 1.10
C ARG A 198 -26.37 -3.44 0.40
N GLY A 199 -26.45 -2.14 0.58
CA GLY A 199 -27.37 -1.28 -0.15
C GLY A 199 -27.11 -1.32 -1.65
N ASP A 200 -28.16 -1.48 -2.45
CA ASP A 200 -28.13 -1.58 -3.91
C ASP A 200 -28.58 -0.26 -4.59
N ARG A 201 -28.58 0.83 -3.83
CA ARG A 201 -28.95 2.17 -4.28
C ARG A 201 -27.82 3.16 -3.97
N PRO A 202 -27.47 4.06 -4.92
CA PRO A 202 -26.48 5.12 -4.68
C PRO A 202 -26.91 6.10 -3.58
N HIS A 203 -28.20 6.41 -3.48
CA HIS A 203 -28.74 7.22 -2.40
C HIS A 203 -30.24 6.93 -2.23
N ALA A 204 -30.65 6.47 -1.05
CA ALA A 204 -32.07 6.20 -0.79
C ALA A 204 -32.39 6.20 0.71
N ARG A 205 -33.60 6.65 1.06
CA ARG A 205 -34.16 6.49 2.40
C ARG A 205 -34.62 5.04 2.60
N ILE A 206 -34.28 4.43 3.72
CA ILE A 206 -34.73 3.10 4.09
C ILE A 206 -36.16 3.21 4.64
N THR A 207 -37.11 2.52 4.01
CA THR A 207 -38.52 2.51 4.46
C THR A 207 -38.84 1.33 5.37
N GLY A 208 -38.04 0.27 5.32
CA GLY A 208 -38.17 -0.93 6.16
C GLY A 208 -37.21 -2.04 5.74
N ILE A 209 -36.93 -2.95 6.67
CA ILE A 209 -36.09 -4.14 6.45
C ILE A 209 -36.89 -5.37 6.89
N ASP A 210 -37.22 -6.25 5.95
CA ASP A 210 -37.82 -7.56 6.23
C ASP A 210 -36.74 -8.65 6.15
N ALA A 211 -36.38 -9.17 7.33
CA ALA A 211 -35.43 -10.25 7.50
C ALA A 211 -36.10 -11.58 7.92
N SER A 212 -37.43 -11.71 7.81
CA SER A 212 -38.16 -12.88 8.28
C SER A 212 -37.74 -14.17 7.58
N ALA A 213 -37.60 -14.14 6.25
CA ALA A 213 -37.14 -15.29 5.45
C ALA A 213 -35.70 -15.68 5.79
N ALA A 214 -34.81 -14.68 5.89
CA ALA A 214 -33.41 -14.90 6.27
C ALA A 214 -33.30 -15.52 7.67
N ARG A 215 -34.04 -15.04 8.67
CA ARG A 215 -34.05 -15.61 10.04
C ARG A 215 -34.54 -17.04 10.10
N ALA A 216 -35.42 -17.45 9.18
CA ALA A 216 -35.94 -18.81 9.10
C ALA A 216 -35.03 -19.76 8.29
N ALA A 217 -34.00 -19.24 7.61
CA ALA A 217 -33.15 -20.03 6.75
C ALA A 217 -32.24 -20.99 7.55
N PRO A 218 -31.98 -22.21 7.03
CA PRO A 218 -31.13 -23.18 7.71
C PRO A 218 -29.73 -22.64 8.02
N GLY A 219 -29.25 -22.87 9.24
CA GLY A 219 -27.90 -22.46 9.67
C GLY A 219 -27.77 -20.99 10.09
N VAL A 220 -28.81 -20.17 9.92
CA VAL A 220 -28.80 -18.78 10.38
C VAL A 220 -28.93 -18.73 11.90
N VAL A 221 -28.06 -17.94 12.53
CA VAL A 221 -28.02 -17.71 13.97
C VAL A 221 -28.62 -16.36 14.33
N ALA A 222 -28.31 -15.31 13.56
CA ALA A 222 -28.84 -13.98 13.76
C ALA A 222 -28.92 -13.19 12.45
N VAL A 223 -29.87 -12.26 12.37
CA VAL A 223 -29.88 -11.19 11.37
C VAL A 223 -30.03 -9.88 12.12
N LEU A 224 -28.94 -9.11 12.12
CA LEU A 224 -28.75 -7.88 12.90
C LEU A 224 -28.92 -6.67 11.99
N THR A 225 -29.61 -5.66 12.49
CA THR A 225 -29.91 -4.39 11.83
C THR A 225 -29.43 -3.24 12.70
N ALA A 226 -29.46 -2.01 12.19
CA ALA A 226 -29.13 -0.83 13.00
C ALA A 226 -29.96 -0.73 14.29
N ALA A 227 -31.19 -1.23 14.30
CA ALA A 227 -32.06 -1.24 15.49
C ALA A 227 -31.53 -2.14 16.62
N ASP A 228 -30.83 -3.23 16.29
CA ASP A 228 -30.27 -4.16 17.28
C ASP A 228 -29.01 -3.58 17.97
N LEU A 229 -28.31 -2.70 17.26
CA LEU A 229 -27.09 -2.03 17.75
C LEU A 229 -27.42 -0.71 18.47
N ARG A 230 -28.59 -0.13 18.18
CA ARG A 230 -29.11 1.12 18.76
C ARG A 230 -29.04 1.04 20.29
N ASP A 231 -28.44 2.05 20.92
CA ASP A 231 -28.24 2.17 22.38
C ASP A 231 -27.14 1.29 23.00
N SER A 232 -26.47 0.43 22.23
CA SER A 232 -25.40 -0.44 22.74
C SER A 232 -23.98 -0.03 22.33
N LEU A 233 -23.87 1.03 21.53
CA LEU A 233 -22.62 1.54 20.95
C LEU A 233 -22.54 3.05 21.13
N ASN A 234 -21.32 3.56 21.32
CA ASN A 234 -21.04 4.97 21.06
C ASN A 234 -21.03 5.20 19.54
N PRO A 235 -21.44 6.39 19.05
CA PRO A 235 -21.34 6.71 17.63
C PRO A 235 -19.89 6.64 17.15
N ILE A 236 -19.70 6.21 15.90
CA ILE A 236 -18.41 6.29 15.23
C ILE A 236 -18.16 7.76 14.91
N GLY A 237 -17.16 8.35 15.56
CA GLY A 237 -16.61 9.64 15.22
C GLY A 237 -15.20 9.51 14.65
N ILE A 238 -14.64 10.61 14.17
CA ILE A 238 -13.24 10.68 13.76
C ILE A 238 -12.60 11.92 14.37
N ALA A 239 -11.54 11.71 15.16
CA ALA A 239 -10.77 12.80 15.70
C ALA A 239 -9.89 13.41 14.58
N CYS A 240 -9.97 14.73 14.40
CA CYS A 240 -9.10 15.46 13.49
C CYS A 240 -8.39 16.57 14.27
N PRO A 241 -7.06 16.70 14.19
CA PRO A 241 -6.33 17.78 14.85
C PRO A 241 -6.47 19.13 14.15
N LEU A 242 -7.05 19.17 12.95
CA LEU A 242 -7.17 20.40 12.15
C LEU A 242 -8.38 21.22 12.58
N GLU A 243 -8.16 22.50 12.84
CA GLU A 243 -9.22 23.45 13.18
C GLU A 243 -10.22 23.58 12.03
N GLY A 244 -11.52 23.67 12.36
CA GLY A 244 -12.59 23.80 11.36
C GLY A 244 -13.03 22.49 10.70
N TYR A 245 -12.45 21.34 11.07
CA TYR A 245 -12.98 20.04 10.65
C TYR A 245 -14.31 19.74 11.34
N THR A 246 -15.34 19.44 10.56
CA THR A 246 -16.65 19.02 11.07
C THR A 246 -16.82 17.52 10.88
N ALA A 247 -16.88 16.77 11.98
CA ALA A 247 -16.98 15.31 11.94
C ALA A 247 -18.45 14.86 11.90
N PRO A 248 -18.89 14.06 10.91
CA PRO A 248 -20.16 13.34 11.03
C PRO A 248 -20.05 12.23 12.07
N ALA A 249 -21.13 12.01 12.82
CA ALA A 249 -21.31 10.82 13.64
C ALA A 249 -22.19 9.81 12.88
N PHE A 250 -21.84 8.52 12.96
CA PHE A 250 -22.59 7.46 12.27
C PHE A 250 -22.45 6.11 12.98
N THR A 251 -23.26 5.14 12.56
CA THR A 251 -23.32 3.80 13.13
C THR A 251 -22.72 2.74 12.20
N PRO A 252 -22.40 1.53 12.69
CA PRO A 252 -21.89 0.46 11.85
C PRO A 252 -22.85 0.08 10.71
N LEU A 253 -24.15 -0.01 10.98
CA LEU A 253 -25.19 -0.34 9.98
C LEU A 253 -26.03 0.90 9.66
N ALA A 254 -26.41 1.06 8.40
CA ALA A 254 -27.25 2.13 7.90
C ALA A 254 -28.64 2.03 8.55
N GLU A 255 -29.09 3.14 9.14
CA GLU A 255 -30.33 3.19 9.89
C GLU A 255 -31.47 3.80 9.08
N ASP A 256 -31.27 5.03 8.61
CA ASP A 256 -32.30 5.86 8.00
C ASP A 256 -32.18 5.93 6.47
N ARG A 257 -30.95 5.83 5.96
CA ARG A 257 -30.64 5.93 4.53
C ARG A 257 -29.36 5.19 4.18
N VAL A 258 -29.29 4.71 2.94
CA VAL A 258 -28.03 4.32 2.30
C VAL A 258 -27.45 5.55 1.59
N ARG A 259 -26.17 5.82 1.82
CA ARG A 259 -25.47 7.01 1.28
C ARG A 259 -24.56 6.68 0.10
N PHE A 260 -24.38 5.42 -0.25
CA PHE A 260 -23.68 5.00 -1.45
C PHE A 260 -24.08 3.56 -1.75
N GLU A 261 -23.89 3.13 -3.00
CA GLU A 261 -24.06 1.72 -3.34
C GLU A 261 -22.97 0.89 -2.62
N GLY A 262 -23.38 -0.07 -1.77
CA GLY A 262 -22.46 -0.83 -0.91
C GLY A 262 -22.55 -0.47 0.58
N ASP A 263 -23.36 0.53 0.96
CA ASP A 263 -23.58 0.91 2.37
C ASP A 263 -24.14 -0.30 3.16
N PRO A 264 -23.52 -0.75 4.27
CA PRO A 264 -23.99 -1.94 4.99
C PRO A 264 -25.31 -1.65 5.73
N VAL A 265 -26.37 -2.39 5.40
CA VAL A 265 -27.72 -2.21 5.95
C VAL A 265 -28.02 -3.21 7.07
N ALA A 266 -27.59 -4.46 6.92
CA ALA A 266 -27.77 -5.53 7.90
C ALA A 266 -26.56 -6.46 7.92
N LEU A 267 -26.43 -7.25 8.99
CA LEU A 267 -25.41 -8.29 9.16
C LEU A 267 -26.09 -9.62 9.44
N VAL A 268 -25.96 -10.58 8.53
CA VAL A 268 -26.39 -11.97 8.72
C VAL A 268 -25.25 -12.75 9.35
N VAL A 269 -25.54 -13.54 10.38
CA VAL A 269 -24.58 -14.43 11.04
C VAL A 269 -25.10 -15.86 10.98
N ALA A 270 -24.32 -16.78 10.44
CA ALA A 270 -24.70 -18.18 10.25
C ALA A 270 -23.60 -19.17 10.65
N THR A 271 -23.91 -20.46 10.68
CA THR A 271 -22.97 -21.53 11.03
C THR A 271 -21.92 -21.84 9.95
N GLY A 272 -22.04 -21.25 8.76
CA GLY A 272 -21.11 -21.42 7.64
C GLY A 272 -21.24 -20.29 6.63
N GLN A 273 -20.20 -20.09 5.80
CA GLN A 273 -20.14 -18.99 4.85
C GLN A 273 -21.28 -19.02 3.82
N ALA A 274 -21.47 -20.15 3.13
CA ALA A 274 -22.54 -20.30 2.13
C ALA A 274 -23.93 -20.04 2.73
N ALA A 275 -24.19 -20.51 3.96
CA ALA A 275 -25.47 -20.24 4.64
C ALA A 275 -25.66 -18.75 4.97
N ALA A 276 -24.58 -18.03 5.32
CA ALA A 276 -24.65 -16.58 5.55
C ALA A 276 -24.90 -15.82 4.23
N GLU A 277 -24.26 -16.24 3.14
CA GLU A 277 -24.45 -15.67 1.80
C GLU A 277 -25.87 -15.88 1.28
N ASP A 278 -26.37 -17.11 1.30
CA ASP A 278 -27.72 -17.46 0.87
C ASP A 278 -28.78 -16.68 1.68
N ALA A 279 -28.60 -16.61 3.00
CA ALA A 279 -29.54 -15.89 3.86
C ALA A 279 -29.46 -14.36 3.72
N ALA A 280 -28.29 -13.79 3.42
CA ALA A 280 -28.17 -12.36 3.12
C ALA A 280 -28.98 -11.97 1.89
N ALA A 281 -29.07 -12.83 0.87
CA ALA A 281 -29.89 -12.60 -0.32
C ALA A 281 -31.41 -12.66 -0.05
N LEU A 282 -31.84 -13.22 1.10
CA LEU A 282 -33.25 -13.29 1.51
C LEU A 282 -33.73 -12.07 2.30
N VAL A 283 -32.84 -11.14 2.65
CA VAL A 283 -33.21 -9.91 3.35
C VAL A 283 -33.76 -8.90 2.35
N ALA A 284 -35.03 -8.53 2.50
CA ALA A 284 -35.67 -7.53 1.65
C ALA A 284 -35.57 -6.14 2.29
N VAL A 285 -35.04 -5.17 1.55
CA VAL A 285 -34.92 -3.77 1.99
C VAL A 285 -35.81 -2.90 1.11
N GLY A 286 -36.69 -2.12 1.75
CA GLY A 286 -37.52 -1.12 1.07
C GLY A 286 -36.80 0.22 1.00
N TYR A 287 -36.84 0.86 -0.18
CA TYR A 287 -36.18 2.12 -0.47
C TYR A 287 -37.14 3.17 -1.05
N GLU A 288 -36.88 4.42 -0.73
CA GLU A 288 -37.31 5.59 -1.51
C GLU A 288 -36.04 6.29 -2.03
N ASP A 289 -35.85 6.27 -3.36
CA ASP A 289 -34.65 6.82 -4.00
C ASP A 289 -34.54 8.33 -3.78
N LEU A 290 -33.32 8.79 -3.50
CA LEU A 290 -32.98 10.19 -3.31
C LEU A 290 -31.98 10.62 -4.39
N PRO A 291 -31.98 11.91 -4.81
CA PRO A 291 -30.96 12.41 -5.73
C PRO A 291 -29.55 12.25 -5.14
N PRO A 292 -28.60 11.62 -5.85
CA PRO A 292 -27.24 11.50 -5.37
C PRO A 292 -26.44 12.79 -5.62
N VAL A 293 -25.62 13.16 -4.66
CA VAL A 293 -24.53 14.13 -4.74
C VAL A 293 -23.30 13.44 -5.32
N LEU A 294 -22.89 13.81 -6.54
CA LEU A 294 -21.74 13.19 -7.24
C LEU A 294 -20.64 14.20 -7.62
N ASP A 295 -20.94 15.50 -7.53
CA ASP A 295 -19.99 16.56 -7.82
C ASP A 295 -19.51 17.20 -6.52
N ALA A 296 -18.26 16.88 -6.14
CA ALA A 296 -17.59 17.45 -4.99
C ALA A 296 -17.35 18.97 -5.13
N ARG A 297 -17.21 19.51 -6.35
CA ARG A 297 -16.90 20.94 -6.57
C ARG A 297 -18.06 21.87 -6.25
N ALA A 298 -19.31 21.42 -6.42
CA ALA A 298 -20.48 22.19 -6.03
C ALA A 298 -20.46 22.54 -4.53
N GLY A 299 -19.89 21.66 -3.70
CA GLY A 299 -19.69 21.90 -2.27
C GLY A 299 -21.01 22.23 -1.56
N ASP A 300 -21.05 23.39 -0.91
CA ASP A 300 -22.19 23.90 -0.13
C ASP A 300 -22.88 25.11 -0.78
N ASP A 301 -22.84 25.21 -2.11
CA ASP A 301 -23.47 26.31 -2.86
C ASP A 301 -25.01 26.35 -2.77
N GLY A 302 -25.62 25.43 -2.00
CA GLY A 302 -27.05 25.31 -1.76
C GLY A 302 -27.80 24.54 -2.84
N THR A 303 -27.11 24.03 -3.87
CA THR A 303 -27.73 23.25 -4.96
C THR A 303 -27.92 21.78 -4.60
N GLN A 304 -27.24 21.30 -3.56
CA GLN A 304 -27.22 19.91 -3.15
C GLN A 304 -27.78 19.72 -1.72
N PRO A 305 -28.56 18.66 -1.46
CA PRO A 305 -28.99 18.34 -0.11
C PRO A 305 -27.80 17.86 0.74
N PRO A 306 -27.78 18.14 2.06
CA PRO A 306 -26.77 17.61 2.95
C PRO A 306 -26.91 16.09 3.07
N LEU A 307 -25.78 15.37 2.97
CA LEU A 307 -25.72 13.90 3.14
C LEU A 307 -25.97 13.46 4.58
N PHE A 308 -25.61 14.31 5.54
CA PHE A 308 -25.89 14.14 6.96
C PHE A 308 -26.81 15.27 7.42
N PRO A 309 -28.03 14.96 7.89
CA PRO A 309 -28.99 15.97 8.32
C PRO A 309 -28.49 16.90 9.43
N ASP A 310 -27.56 16.42 10.27
CA ASP A 310 -27.01 17.17 11.40
C ASP A 310 -25.83 18.08 11.02
N LEU A 311 -25.40 18.05 9.75
CA LEU A 311 -24.35 18.92 9.23
C LEU A 311 -24.95 20.13 8.50
N PRO A 312 -24.27 21.30 8.54
CA PRO A 312 -24.72 22.50 7.83
C PRO A 312 -24.64 22.36 6.30
N GLY A 313 -23.86 21.40 5.80
CA GLY A 313 -23.61 21.14 4.39
C GLY A 313 -22.81 19.86 4.17
N ASN A 314 -22.33 19.67 2.95
CA ASN A 314 -21.48 18.59 2.48
C ASN A 314 -19.97 18.89 2.58
N VAL A 315 -19.53 20.12 2.89
CA VAL A 315 -18.10 20.41 3.09
C VAL A 315 -17.69 20.14 4.53
N LEU A 316 -16.83 19.13 4.75
CA LEU A 316 -16.33 18.76 6.08
C LEU A 316 -15.17 19.63 6.55
N TYR A 317 -14.40 20.20 5.61
CA TYR A 317 -13.19 20.95 5.90
C TYR A 317 -12.83 21.89 4.75
N THR A 318 -12.46 23.11 5.11
CA THR A 318 -11.87 24.08 4.18
C THR A 318 -10.55 24.56 4.76
N GLU A 319 -9.50 24.51 3.95
CA GLU A 319 -8.19 25.04 4.27
C GLU A 319 -7.90 26.26 3.40
N HIS A 320 -7.28 27.27 4.01
CA HIS A 320 -6.64 28.36 3.29
C HIS A 320 -5.19 28.47 3.71
N ARG A 321 -4.31 28.63 2.73
CA ARG A 321 -2.87 28.77 2.94
C ARG A 321 -2.31 29.82 1.99
N GLY A 322 -1.42 30.66 2.51
CA GLY A 322 -0.81 31.75 1.75
C GLY A 322 0.65 31.97 2.13
N HIS A 323 1.46 32.33 1.16
CA HIS A 323 2.85 32.76 1.30
C HIS A 323 3.19 33.84 0.27
N GLY A 324 3.95 34.86 0.66
CA GLY A 324 4.40 35.93 -0.24
C GLY A 324 3.28 36.87 -0.75
N ASP A 325 3.65 37.79 -1.64
CA ASP A 325 2.71 38.74 -2.27
C ASP A 325 2.13 38.16 -3.56
N VAL A 326 1.10 37.32 -3.42
CA VAL A 326 0.42 36.64 -4.53
C VAL A 326 -0.27 37.64 -5.46
N SER A 327 -1.03 38.57 -4.89
CA SER A 327 -1.78 39.56 -5.68
C SER A 327 -0.86 40.43 -6.53
N GLY A 328 0.24 40.95 -5.95
CA GLY A 328 1.22 41.72 -6.69
C GLY A 328 2.00 40.88 -7.70
N ALA A 329 2.20 39.57 -7.46
CA ALA A 329 2.86 38.68 -8.41
C ALA A 329 2.02 38.46 -9.67
N PHE A 330 0.72 38.22 -9.53
CA PHE A 330 -0.20 38.14 -10.65
C PHE A 330 -0.36 39.47 -11.38
N ALA A 331 -0.37 40.59 -10.66
CA ALA A 331 -0.50 41.93 -11.26
C ALA A 331 0.69 42.31 -12.16
N ARG A 332 1.91 41.85 -11.82
CA ARG A 332 3.14 42.12 -12.59
C ARG A 332 3.53 40.98 -13.55
N ALA A 333 2.74 39.91 -13.62
CA ALA A 333 3.04 38.76 -14.45
C ALA A 333 3.06 39.16 -15.93
N ALA A 334 4.11 38.76 -16.65
CA ALA A 334 4.14 38.89 -18.10
C ALA A 334 3.19 37.90 -18.78
N ARG A 335 2.97 36.75 -18.14
CA ARG A 335 2.04 35.71 -18.61
C ARG A 335 1.41 34.97 -17.43
N VAL A 336 0.15 34.58 -17.58
CA VAL A 336 -0.54 33.70 -16.63
C VAL A 336 -1.02 32.45 -17.36
N VAL A 337 -0.60 31.29 -16.89
CA VAL A 337 -1.00 29.99 -17.43
C VAL A 337 -2.04 29.37 -16.49
N ARG A 338 -3.14 28.88 -17.06
CA ARG A 338 -4.23 28.23 -16.31
C ARG A 338 -4.47 26.82 -16.83
N HIS A 339 -4.74 25.90 -15.90
CA HIS A 339 -5.24 24.56 -16.19
C HIS A 339 -5.96 23.95 -15.00
N ARG A 340 -6.81 22.99 -15.32
CA ARG A 340 -7.44 22.09 -14.38
C ARG A 340 -6.81 20.71 -14.53
N LEU A 341 -6.57 20.03 -13.42
CA LEU A 341 -6.10 18.64 -13.40
C LEU A 341 -7.09 17.80 -12.60
N ARG A 342 -7.44 16.63 -13.12
CA ARG A 342 -8.35 15.69 -12.49
C ARG A 342 -7.71 14.32 -12.38
N GLN A 343 -7.89 13.69 -11.23
CA GLN A 343 -7.61 12.27 -11.03
C GLN A 343 -8.86 11.53 -10.58
N ASP A 344 -9.15 10.42 -11.29
CA ASP A 344 -10.28 9.57 -10.98
C ASP A 344 -10.09 8.78 -9.68
N ARG A 345 -11.20 8.29 -9.11
CA ARG A 345 -11.19 7.27 -8.07
C ARG A 345 -10.47 6.00 -8.54
N VAL A 346 -9.74 5.36 -7.65
CA VAL A 346 -9.07 4.06 -7.88
C VAL A 346 -9.15 3.18 -6.62
N GLN A 347 -9.03 1.87 -6.81
CA GLN A 347 -8.96 0.88 -5.74
C GLN A 347 -7.51 0.52 -5.41
N ASN A 348 -7.21 0.38 -4.12
CA ASN A 348 -5.92 -0.18 -3.67
C ASN A 348 -5.74 -1.62 -4.15
N ALA A 349 -6.85 -2.39 -4.13
CA ALA A 349 -6.99 -3.75 -4.64
C ALA A 349 -5.91 -4.75 -4.15
N PRO A 350 -5.67 -4.90 -2.83
CA PRO A 350 -4.87 -6.02 -2.33
C PRO A 350 -5.50 -7.35 -2.72
N LEU A 351 -4.67 -8.36 -3.03
CA LEU A 351 -5.17 -9.66 -3.47
C LEU A 351 -5.85 -10.42 -2.33
N GLU A 352 -5.36 -10.26 -1.10
CA GLU A 352 -6.12 -10.60 0.11
C GLU A 352 -7.11 -9.45 0.40
N PRO A 353 -8.43 -9.68 0.35
CA PRO A 353 -9.42 -8.67 0.75
C PRO A 353 -9.33 -8.30 2.24
N ARG A 354 -10.21 -7.42 2.72
CA ARG A 354 -10.36 -7.14 4.15
C ARG A 354 -11.00 -8.34 4.87
N GLY A 355 -10.89 -8.35 6.19
CA GLY A 355 -11.56 -9.35 7.02
C GLY A 355 -11.02 -9.40 8.43
N GLY A 356 -11.79 -10.05 9.29
CA GLY A 356 -11.44 -10.23 10.69
C GLY A 356 -12.24 -11.32 11.38
N LEU A 357 -11.73 -11.75 12.53
CA LEU A 357 -12.30 -12.78 13.40
C LEU A 357 -12.34 -12.23 14.83
N ALA A 358 -13.53 -11.96 15.32
CA ALA A 358 -13.76 -11.46 16.67
C ALA A 358 -14.14 -12.61 17.61
N SER A 359 -13.46 -12.70 18.75
CA SER A 359 -13.73 -13.68 19.80
C SER A 359 -13.97 -12.97 21.13
N TRP A 360 -15.20 -13.02 21.63
CA TRP A 360 -15.57 -12.51 22.95
C TRP A 360 -15.47 -13.61 24.01
N ASP A 361 -14.68 -13.36 25.05
CA ASP A 361 -14.66 -14.16 26.26
C ASP A 361 -15.58 -13.53 27.31
N SER A 362 -16.69 -14.21 27.61
CA SER A 362 -17.67 -13.73 28.59
C SER A 362 -17.22 -13.88 30.04
N ALA A 363 -16.29 -14.79 30.33
CA ALA A 363 -15.77 -15.00 31.67
C ALA A 363 -14.74 -13.92 32.03
N GLU A 364 -13.90 -13.54 31.06
CA GLU A 364 -12.90 -12.47 31.24
C GLU A 364 -13.43 -11.07 30.89
N GLY A 365 -14.57 -10.98 30.21
CA GLY A 365 -15.11 -9.71 29.70
C GLY A 365 -14.20 -9.09 28.64
N ARG A 366 -13.58 -9.93 27.80
CA ARG A 366 -12.46 -9.55 26.94
C ARG A 366 -12.71 -9.88 25.47
N LEU A 367 -12.47 -8.91 24.59
CA LEU A 367 -12.51 -9.07 23.15
C LEU A 367 -11.10 -9.34 22.60
N THR A 368 -10.95 -10.42 21.83
CA THR A 368 -9.80 -10.59 20.93
C THR A 368 -10.26 -10.44 19.48
N TYR A 369 -9.65 -9.54 18.72
CA TYR A 369 -9.93 -9.33 17.30
C TYR A 369 -8.69 -9.64 16.46
N ASP A 370 -8.72 -10.74 15.71
CA ASP A 370 -7.73 -11.04 14.68
C ASP A 370 -8.13 -10.32 13.39
N VAL A 371 -7.24 -9.50 12.81
CA VAL A 371 -7.56 -8.65 11.66
C VAL A 371 -6.36 -8.46 10.73
N ALA A 372 -6.60 -8.40 9.43
CA ALA A 372 -5.60 -7.97 8.46
C ALA A 372 -5.49 -6.43 8.48
N SER A 373 -4.71 -5.85 9.40
CA SER A 373 -4.62 -4.39 9.61
C SER A 373 -3.19 -3.86 9.73
N GLN A 374 -2.91 -2.68 9.15
CA GLN A 374 -1.64 -1.94 9.30
C GLN A 374 -1.51 -1.24 10.67
N SER A 375 -2.62 -1.08 11.39
CA SER A 375 -2.71 -0.22 12.58
C SER A 375 -3.56 -0.89 13.67
N PRO A 376 -3.10 -2.04 14.23
CA PRO A 376 -3.86 -2.81 15.23
C PRO A 376 -4.07 -2.06 16.56
N THR A 377 -3.15 -1.19 16.93
CA THR A 377 -3.26 -0.29 18.09
C THR A 377 -4.40 0.72 17.95
N SER A 378 -4.58 1.27 16.74
CA SER A 378 -5.72 2.14 16.42
C SER A 378 -7.04 1.35 16.43
N HIS A 379 -7.04 0.12 15.91
CA HIS A 379 -8.21 -0.76 16.05
C HIS A 379 -8.57 -0.98 17.51
N ARG A 380 -7.59 -1.27 18.38
CA ARG A 380 -7.84 -1.46 19.82
C ARG A 380 -8.51 -0.24 20.44
N GLN A 381 -8.06 0.96 20.10
CA GLN A 381 -8.64 2.20 20.63
C GLN A 381 -10.06 2.44 20.16
N TYR A 382 -10.30 2.38 18.85
CA TYR A 382 -11.63 2.62 18.30
C TYR A 382 -12.63 1.55 18.72
N LEU A 383 -12.22 0.28 18.78
CA LEU A 383 -13.07 -0.79 19.27
C LEU A 383 -13.41 -0.60 20.75
N ALA A 384 -12.43 -0.23 21.58
CA ALA A 384 -12.67 0.04 22.99
C ALA A 384 -13.66 1.22 23.17
N ASP A 385 -13.43 2.33 22.48
CA ASP A 385 -14.29 3.51 22.56
C ASP A 385 -15.72 3.23 22.07
N VAL A 386 -15.87 2.69 20.86
CA VAL A 386 -17.18 2.46 20.24
C VAL A 386 -17.99 1.39 20.97
N LEU A 387 -17.34 0.33 21.49
CA LEU A 387 -18.02 -0.74 22.24
C LEU A 387 -18.22 -0.41 23.74
N GLY A 388 -17.72 0.73 24.21
CA GLY A 388 -17.77 1.12 25.63
C GLY A 388 -16.96 0.19 26.54
N LEU A 389 -15.79 -0.25 26.10
CA LEU A 389 -14.87 -1.15 26.81
C LEU A 389 -13.61 -0.41 27.27
N GLY A 390 -12.92 -0.97 28.26
CA GLY A 390 -11.55 -0.56 28.61
C GLY A 390 -10.54 -1.02 27.55
N LEU A 391 -9.42 -0.31 27.41
CA LEU A 391 -8.35 -0.71 26.48
C LEU A 391 -7.72 -2.07 26.82
N ASP A 392 -7.71 -2.45 28.09
CA ASP A 392 -7.26 -3.74 28.61
C ASP A 392 -8.23 -4.89 28.27
N ALA A 393 -9.51 -4.58 28.10
CA ALA A 393 -10.54 -5.51 27.67
C ALA A 393 -10.53 -5.77 26.14
N VAL A 394 -9.63 -5.14 25.38
CA VAL A 394 -9.53 -5.33 23.92
C VAL A 394 -8.11 -5.70 23.53
N ARG A 395 -7.95 -6.82 22.85
CA ARG A 395 -6.70 -7.26 22.21
C ARG A 395 -6.90 -7.35 20.72
N VAL A 396 -6.00 -6.74 19.95
CA VAL A 396 -5.99 -6.86 18.49
C VAL A 396 -4.74 -7.60 18.06
N ARG A 397 -4.93 -8.60 17.18
CA ARG A 397 -3.87 -9.42 16.62
C ARG A 397 -3.89 -9.34 15.10
N VAL A 398 -2.71 -9.29 14.49
CA VAL A 398 -2.53 -9.43 13.04
C VAL A 398 -1.92 -10.80 12.78
N PRO A 399 -2.42 -11.58 11.82
CA PRO A 399 -1.80 -12.83 11.42
C PRO A 399 -0.32 -12.64 11.04
N ALA A 400 0.44 -13.73 11.05
CA ALA A 400 1.87 -13.70 10.70
C ALA A 400 2.11 -13.15 9.28
N ASN A 401 1.14 -13.30 8.37
CA ASN A 401 1.19 -12.77 7.02
C ASN A 401 -0.04 -11.91 6.71
N MET A 402 0.15 -10.86 5.90
CA MET A 402 -0.92 -10.04 5.34
C MET A 402 -0.68 -9.86 3.84
N GLY A 403 -1.68 -10.13 3.02
CA GLY A 403 -1.63 -10.20 1.56
C GLY A 403 -1.70 -8.83 0.87
N GLY A 404 -0.95 -7.85 1.39
CA GLY A 404 -0.94 -6.48 0.91
C GLY A 404 -2.02 -5.61 1.58
N SER A 405 -1.75 -4.31 1.61
CA SER A 405 -2.70 -3.30 2.08
C SER A 405 -2.68 -2.06 1.19
N PHE A 406 -1.49 -1.49 0.96
CA PHE A 406 -1.31 -0.27 0.18
C PHE A 406 -2.06 0.96 0.75
N GLY A 407 -2.48 0.93 2.02
CA GLY A 407 -3.14 2.04 2.71
C GLY A 407 -4.57 1.71 3.19
N ILE A 408 -5.31 0.87 2.46
CA ILE A 408 -6.72 0.58 2.75
C ILE A 408 -6.93 -0.10 4.10
N LYS A 409 -6.07 -1.06 4.47
CA LYS A 409 -6.13 -1.78 5.74
C LYS A 409 -5.51 -0.99 6.90
N GLY A 410 -5.24 0.30 6.75
CA GLY A 410 -4.97 1.21 7.87
C GLY A 410 -6.25 1.69 8.57
N GLY A 411 -7.38 1.64 7.86
CA GLY A 411 -8.67 2.10 8.37
C GLY A 411 -9.34 1.11 9.31
N VAL A 412 -10.09 1.63 10.29
CA VAL A 412 -11.08 0.87 11.08
C VAL A 412 -12.43 1.10 10.43
N PHE A 413 -13.01 0.06 9.84
CA PHE A 413 -14.25 0.21 9.12
C PHE A 413 -15.47 -0.16 9.97
N ARG A 414 -16.64 0.25 9.48
CA ARG A 414 -17.94 -0.04 10.08
C ARG A 414 -18.16 -1.55 10.22
N GLU A 415 -17.67 -2.33 9.26
CA GLU A 415 -17.74 -3.79 9.29
C GLU A 415 -16.95 -4.41 10.45
N ASP A 416 -15.75 -3.90 10.75
CA ASP A 416 -14.92 -4.40 11.87
C ASP A 416 -15.67 -4.27 13.21
N ILE A 417 -16.31 -3.13 13.41
CA ILE A 417 -17.08 -2.83 14.61
C ILE A 417 -18.32 -3.72 14.72
N ALA A 418 -19.07 -3.88 13.62
CA ALA A 418 -20.27 -4.72 13.60
C ALA A 418 -19.94 -6.19 13.91
N VAL A 419 -18.84 -6.72 13.38
CA VAL A 419 -18.38 -8.09 13.64
C VAL A 419 -17.94 -8.28 15.09
N CYS A 420 -17.19 -7.32 15.64
CA CYS A 420 -16.79 -7.35 17.05
C CYS A 420 -17.99 -7.28 18.00
N TRP A 421 -18.95 -6.41 17.69
CA TRP A 421 -20.19 -6.32 18.45
C TRP A 421 -21.00 -7.61 18.37
N ALA A 422 -21.14 -8.21 17.18
CA ALA A 422 -21.88 -9.46 17.00
C ALA A 422 -21.26 -10.61 17.79
N SER A 423 -19.93 -10.70 17.84
CA SER A 423 -19.21 -11.69 18.67
C SER A 423 -19.54 -11.54 20.16
N ARG A 424 -19.54 -10.31 20.67
CA ARG A 424 -19.94 -10.00 22.05
C ARG A 424 -21.40 -10.32 22.32
N HIS A 425 -22.30 -9.92 21.42
CA HIS A 425 -23.73 -10.14 21.56
C HIS A 425 -24.10 -11.63 21.59
N LEU A 426 -23.46 -12.43 20.74
CA LEU A 426 -23.71 -13.87 20.62
C LEU A 426 -22.87 -14.71 21.59
N ALA A 427 -21.90 -14.11 22.28
CA ALA A 427 -20.89 -14.80 23.10
C ALA A 427 -20.19 -15.95 22.35
N ARG A 428 -19.88 -15.72 21.06
CA ARG A 428 -19.30 -16.72 20.16
C ARG A 428 -18.33 -16.05 19.18
N PRO A 429 -17.28 -16.75 18.71
CA PRO A 429 -16.43 -16.21 17.67
C PRO A 429 -17.22 -15.93 16.38
N VAL A 430 -17.03 -14.77 15.78
CA VAL A 430 -17.68 -14.35 14.52
C VAL A 430 -16.60 -13.90 13.57
N ARG A 431 -16.58 -14.44 12.35
CA ARG A 431 -15.67 -14.05 11.27
C ARG A 431 -16.40 -13.39 10.13
N TRP A 432 -15.75 -12.44 9.49
CA TRP A 432 -16.14 -11.90 8.20
C TRP A 432 -14.90 -11.83 7.32
N ILE A 433 -15.02 -12.32 6.10
CA ILE A 433 -14.03 -12.18 5.04
C ILE A 433 -14.74 -11.46 3.90
N GLU A 434 -14.20 -10.33 3.49
CA GLU A 434 -14.69 -9.56 2.35
C GLU A 434 -14.47 -10.35 1.07
N ASP A 435 -15.48 -10.42 0.20
CA ASP A 435 -15.26 -10.91 -1.17
C ASP A 435 -14.85 -9.77 -2.11
N ARG A 436 -14.42 -10.11 -3.33
CA ARG A 436 -13.94 -9.09 -4.28
C ARG A 436 -15.02 -8.11 -4.73
N ARG A 437 -16.25 -8.58 -4.89
CA ARG A 437 -17.37 -7.74 -5.33
C ARG A 437 -17.70 -6.72 -4.24
N GLU A 438 -17.82 -7.18 -3.00
CA GLU A 438 -17.98 -6.37 -1.80
C GLU A 438 -16.83 -5.36 -1.69
N HIS A 439 -15.58 -5.78 -1.95
CA HIS A 439 -14.44 -4.90 -1.95
C HIS A 439 -14.57 -3.74 -2.96
N LEU A 440 -14.92 -4.06 -4.22
CA LEU A 440 -14.97 -3.08 -5.31
C LEU A 440 -16.07 -2.03 -5.12
N ILE A 441 -17.16 -2.38 -4.41
CA ILE A 441 -18.27 -1.47 -4.13
C ILE A 441 -18.23 -0.84 -2.74
N ALA A 442 -17.44 -1.36 -1.77
CA ALA A 442 -17.52 -0.89 -0.38
C ALA A 442 -16.20 -0.62 0.35
N ALA A 443 -15.05 -1.16 -0.09
CA ALA A 443 -13.80 -1.13 0.70
C ALA A 443 -13.13 0.26 0.87
N GLY A 444 -13.78 1.33 0.43
CA GLY A 444 -13.18 2.65 0.29
C GLY A 444 -12.29 2.73 -0.95
N GLN A 445 -12.19 3.92 -1.52
CA GLN A 445 -11.40 4.21 -2.70
C GLN A 445 -10.45 5.36 -2.41
N ALA A 446 -9.34 5.42 -3.11
CA ALA A 446 -8.44 6.55 -3.03
C ALA A 446 -8.55 7.42 -4.26
N ARG A 447 -7.90 8.58 -4.19
CA ARG A 447 -7.92 9.61 -5.23
C ARG A 447 -9.35 10.17 -5.41
N GLY A 448 -9.63 10.89 -6.49
CA GLY A 448 -10.90 11.63 -6.67
C GLY A 448 -10.76 13.13 -6.40
N GLU A 449 -9.60 13.69 -6.68
CA GLU A 449 -9.28 15.09 -6.53
C GLU A 449 -9.34 15.83 -7.87
N GLU A 450 -9.73 17.09 -7.79
CA GLU A 450 -9.65 18.04 -8.89
C GLU A 450 -8.98 19.32 -8.40
N VAL A 451 -8.01 19.84 -9.15
CA VAL A 451 -7.29 21.07 -8.82
C VAL A 451 -7.28 22.03 -9.98
N ASP A 452 -7.64 23.28 -9.73
CA ASP A 452 -7.43 24.41 -10.63
C ASP A 452 -6.13 25.09 -10.25
N ILE A 453 -5.26 25.32 -11.23
CA ILE A 453 -3.94 25.93 -11.02
C ILE A 453 -3.81 27.16 -11.92
N GLU A 454 -3.37 28.26 -11.33
CA GLU A 454 -2.89 29.44 -12.03
C GLU A 454 -1.41 29.67 -11.70
N ALA A 455 -0.59 29.85 -12.73
CA ALA A 455 0.84 30.12 -12.59
C ALA A 455 1.17 31.48 -13.22
N ALA A 456 1.73 32.38 -12.42
CA ALA A 456 2.21 33.69 -12.85
C ALA A 456 3.69 33.60 -13.24
N LEU A 457 3.99 33.96 -14.49
CA LEU A 457 5.34 33.98 -15.04
C LEU A 457 5.80 35.42 -15.29
N GLY A 458 7.07 35.69 -15.01
CA GLY A 458 7.72 36.92 -15.43
C GLY A 458 8.21 36.86 -16.88
N PRO A 459 8.85 37.93 -17.37
CA PRO A 459 9.24 38.07 -18.77
C PRO A 459 10.26 37.02 -19.24
N ASP A 460 11.09 36.49 -18.34
CA ASP A 460 12.13 35.49 -18.64
C ASP A 460 11.65 34.06 -18.31
N GLY A 461 10.34 33.89 -18.14
CA GLY A 461 9.71 32.61 -17.82
C GLY A 461 9.97 32.12 -16.40
N GLU A 462 10.44 33.00 -15.51
CA GLU A 462 10.60 32.72 -14.09
C GLU A 462 9.23 32.61 -13.39
N LEU A 463 9.08 31.60 -12.53
CA LEU A 463 7.86 31.41 -11.75
C LEU A 463 7.77 32.43 -10.61
N LEU A 464 6.77 33.31 -10.67
CA LEU A 464 6.53 34.37 -9.69
C LEU A 464 5.53 33.93 -8.61
N ALA A 465 4.47 33.24 -9.02
CA ALA A 465 3.46 32.73 -8.09
C ALA A 465 2.69 31.52 -8.60
N LEU A 466 2.16 30.73 -7.67
CA LEU A 466 1.17 29.69 -7.92
C LEU A 466 -0.09 29.97 -7.08
N ARG A 467 -1.26 29.81 -7.69
CA ARG A 467 -2.54 29.72 -6.99
C ARG A 467 -3.17 28.37 -7.30
N ALA A 468 -3.60 27.64 -6.28
CA ALA A 468 -4.24 26.33 -6.42
C ALA A 468 -5.57 26.26 -5.66
N ASP A 469 -6.62 25.79 -6.33
CA ASP A 469 -7.93 25.48 -5.75
C ASP A 469 -8.24 23.99 -5.91
N LEU A 470 -8.15 23.27 -4.80
CA LEU A 470 -8.34 21.83 -4.72
C LEU A 470 -9.71 21.49 -4.13
N VAL A 471 -10.38 20.51 -4.73
CA VAL A 471 -11.42 19.74 -4.06
C VAL A 471 -11.02 18.27 -3.96
N VAL A 472 -11.33 17.66 -2.81
CA VAL A 472 -11.19 16.23 -2.56
C VAL A 472 -12.57 15.66 -2.29
N ASP A 473 -12.93 14.63 -3.05
CA ASP A 473 -14.13 13.85 -2.83
C ASP A 473 -13.94 12.93 -1.61
N GLN A 474 -14.57 13.21 -0.47
CA GLN A 474 -14.54 12.36 0.73
C GLN A 474 -15.27 11.02 0.52
N GLY A 475 -16.19 10.95 -0.44
CA GLY A 475 -17.23 9.94 -0.44
C GLY A 475 -18.20 10.12 0.73
N ALA A 476 -18.97 9.07 1.00
CA ALA A 476 -20.13 9.17 1.90
C ALA A 476 -19.78 9.22 3.39
N TYR A 477 -18.63 8.68 3.80
CA TYR A 477 -18.24 8.59 5.21
C TYR A 477 -16.73 8.83 5.36
N PRO A 478 -16.27 9.43 6.48
CA PRO A 478 -14.87 9.38 6.87
C PRO A 478 -14.49 7.98 7.39
N VAL A 479 -13.23 7.59 7.21
CA VAL A 479 -12.68 6.31 7.68
C VAL A 479 -11.64 6.56 8.76
N PRO A 480 -11.91 6.20 10.03
CA PRO A 480 -10.92 6.31 11.11
C PRO A 480 -9.68 5.43 10.88
N PRO A 481 -8.52 5.74 11.49
CA PRO A 481 -8.31 6.79 12.49
C PRO A 481 -7.89 8.14 11.89
N ILE A 482 -7.54 8.22 10.61
CA ILE A 482 -7.00 9.44 9.98
C ILE A 482 -8.09 10.10 9.14
N ALA A 483 -8.52 11.29 9.54
CA ALA A 483 -9.43 12.10 8.73
C ALA A 483 -8.76 12.53 7.42
N SER A 484 -9.47 12.42 6.29
CA SER A 484 -8.92 12.77 4.97
C SER A 484 -8.60 14.27 4.83
N ALA A 485 -9.07 15.11 5.75
CA ALA A 485 -8.65 16.51 5.88
C ALA A 485 -7.14 16.66 6.08
N VAL A 486 -6.50 15.70 6.76
CA VAL A 486 -5.03 15.65 6.90
C VAL A 486 -4.35 15.47 5.54
N PHE A 487 -4.97 14.73 4.61
CA PHE A 487 -4.46 14.60 3.25
C PHE A 487 -4.65 15.87 2.42
N VAL A 488 -5.74 16.62 2.63
CA VAL A 488 -5.93 17.96 2.02
C VAL A 488 -4.80 18.90 2.44
N ALA A 489 -4.51 18.95 3.74
CA ALA A 489 -3.42 19.77 4.28
C ALA A 489 -2.05 19.34 3.76
N LEU A 490 -1.81 18.03 3.66
CA LEU A 490 -0.58 17.50 3.10
C LEU A 490 -0.42 17.88 1.61
N VAL A 491 -1.48 17.79 0.80
CA VAL A 491 -1.46 18.22 -0.61
C VAL A 491 -1.17 19.71 -0.71
N GLY A 492 -1.84 20.54 0.11
CA GLY A 492 -1.60 21.99 0.16
C GLY A 492 -0.15 22.35 0.50
N CYS A 493 0.49 21.57 1.38
CA CYS A 493 1.91 21.72 1.71
C CYS A 493 2.87 21.33 0.58
N LEU A 494 2.48 20.39 -0.29
CA LEU A 494 3.37 19.72 -1.24
C LEU A 494 3.21 20.12 -2.72
N ILE A 495 2.15 20.85 -3.11
CA ILE A 495 2.00 21.32 -4.51
C ILE A 495 3.23 22.11 -5.02
N PRO A 496 3.85 23.02 -4.23
CA PRO A 496 5.09 23.66 -4.66
C PRO A 496 6.27 22.68 -4.81
N ASN A 497 6.25 21.58 -4.05
CA ASN A 497 7.21 20.48 -4.06
C ASN A 497 8.68 20.98 -3.99
N ALA A 498 9.55 20.47 -4.88
CA ALA A 498 10.96 20.81 -4.98
C ALA A 498 11.25 22.20 -5.58
N TYR A 499 10.23 22.96 -5.97
CA TYR A 499 10.41 24.18 -6.77
C TYR A 499 10.42 25.46 -5.94
N HIS A 500 11.14 26.46 -6.45
CA HIS A 500 11.14 27.81 -5.92
C HIS A 500 9.85 28.53 -6.36
N VAL A 501 8.95 28.75 -5.40
CA VAL A 501 7.67 29.44 -5.61
C VAL A 501 7.60 30.65 -4.68
N PRO A 502 7.92 31.87 -5.17
CA PRO A 502 8.03 33.06 -4.31
C PRO A 502 6.72 33.50 -3.65
N ALA A 503 5.58 33.29 -4.32
CA ALA A 503 4.27 33.52 -3.73
C ALA A 503 3.35 32.33 -4.02
N TYR A 504 2.63 31.86 -3.01
CA TYR A 504 1.78 30.69 -3.10
C TYR A 504 0.45 30.93 -2.40
N GLU A 505 -0.64 30.60 -3.06
CA GLU A 505 -1.99 30.60 -2.50
C GLU A 505 -2.64 29.25 -2.74
N PHE A 506 -3.23 28.68 -1.70
CA PHE A 506 -3.94 27.41 -1.76
C PHE A 506 -5.26 27.50 -1.02
N THR A 507 -6.31 27.01 -1.66
CA THR A 507 -7.59 26.69 -1.04
C THR A 507 -7.91 25.22 -1.27
N GLY A 508 -8.18 24.49 -0.19
CA GLY A 508 -8.51 23.07 -0.24
C GLY A 508 -9.86 22.80 0.39
N ARG A 509 -10.70 21.99 -0.25
CA ARG A 509 -12.03 21.61 0.26
C ARG A 509 -12.19 20.10 0.29
N LEU A 510 -12.77 19.57 1.37
CA LEU A 510 -13.12 18.17 1.51
C LEU A 510 -14.65 18.03 1.51
N ALA A 511 -15.21 17.47 0.43
CA ALA A 511 -16.66 17.42 0.22
C ALA A 511 -17.21 15.99 0.23
N LEU A 512 -18.33 15.79 0.92
CA LEU A 512 -19.10 14.55 0.94
C LEU A 512 -19.77 14.32 -0.41
N THR A 513 -19.80 13.06 -0.85
CA THR A 513 -20.53 12.61 -2.05
C THR A 513 -21.14 11.24 -1.80
N ASN A 514 -22.04 10.79 -2.67
CA ASN A 514 -22.60 9.44 -2.66
C ASN A 514 -21.67 8.38 -3.28
N ARG A 515 -20.35 8.63 -3.30
CA ARG A 515 -19.34 7.64 -3.67
C ARG A 515 -18.83 6.90 -2.44
N THR A 516 -18.13 5.78 -2.64
CA THR A 516 -17.47 5.07 -1.53
C THR A 516 -16.48 5.97 -0.78
N PRO A 517 -16.27 5.75 0.53
CA PRO A 517 -15.35 6.52 1.36
C PRO A 517 -13.94 6.71 0.79
N TYR A 518 -13.33 7.88 1.02
CA TYR A 518 -11.93 8.16 0.70
C TYR A 518 -10.99 7.46 1.69
N VAL A 519 -10.02 6.70 1.18
CA VAL A 519 -8.98 6.04 1.99
C VAL A 519 -7.58 6.37 1.48
N ALA A 520 -6.57 6.11 2.30
CA ALA A 520 -5.19 6.24 1.87
C ALA A 520 -4.87 5.19 0.80
N TYR A 521 -4.20 5.63 -0.26
CA TYR A 521 -3.48 4.76 -1.18
C TYR A 521 -2.08 5.30 -1.36
N ARG A 522 -1.08 4.43 -1.14
CA ARG A 522 0.36 4.62 -1.36
C ARG A 522 0.71 6.01 -1.92
N GLY A 523 1.10 6.92 -1.02
CA GLY A 523 1.22 8.34 -1.33
C GLY A 523 -0.14 9.03 -1.48
N PRO A 524 -0.89 9.25 -0.39
CA PRO A 524 -2.18 9.95 -0.43
C PRO A 524 -2.09 11.41 -0.94
N TRP A 525 -0.88 11.93 -1.13
CA TRP A 525 -0.61 13.26 -1.69
C TRP A 525 -0.31 13.24 -3.20
N GLU A 526 -0.55 12.15 -3.93
CA GLU A 526 -0.25 12.04 -5.36
C GLU A 526 -0.72 13.25 -6.18
N MET A 527 -1.88 13.84 -5.84
CA MET A 527 -2.37 15.07 -6.46
C MET A 527 -1.33 16.19 -6.48
N ALA A 528 -0.58 16.35 -5.39
CA ALA A 528 0.41 17.41 -5.26
C ALA A 528 1.55 17.21 -6.27
N THR A 529 2.05 15.98 -6.39
CA THR A 529 3.11 15.65 -7.35
C THR A 529 2.59 15.74 -8.78
N PHE A 530 1.41 15.21 -9.06
CA PHE A 530 0.79 15.31 -10.38
C PHE A 530 0.56 16.79 -10.75
N ALA A 531 0.05 17.61 -9.83
CA ALA A 531 -0.12 19.05 -10.01
C ALA A 531 1.20 19.76 -10.31
N ALA A 532 2.22 19.54 -9.49
CA ALA A 532 3.53 20.17 -9.63
C ALA A 532 4.15 19.82 -10.99
N GLU A 533 4.30 18.53 -11.28
CA GLU A 533 5.02 18.06 -12.46
C GLU A 533 4.30 18.40 -13.75
N ARG A 534 2.97 18.29 -13.77
CA ARG A 534 2.17 18.69 -14.93
C ARG A 534 2.20 20.19 -15.13
N THR A 535 2.19 20.98 -14.07
CA THR A 535 2.38 22.43 -14.17
C THR A 535 3.73 22.74 -14.80
N MET A 536 4.82 22.13 -14.33
CA MET A 536 6.15 22.34 -14.90
C MET A 536 6.25 21.94 -16.38
N ASP A 537 5.64 20.82 -16.79
CA ASP A 537 5.55 20.44 -18.21
C ASP A 537 4.81 21.48 -19.06
N LEU A 538 3.66 21.96 -18.56
CA LEU A 538 2.83 22.91 -19.28
C LEU A 538 3.48 24.29 -19.40
N LEU A 539 4.16 24.76 -18.35
CA LEU A 539 4.91 26.01 -18.38
C LEU A 539 6.12 25.92 -19.33
N ALA A 540 6.87 24.82 -19.28
CA ALA A 540 8.00 24.62 -20.19
C ALA A 540 7.55 24.64 -21.65
N ARG A 541 6.44 23.95 -21.99
CA ARG A 541 5.89 23.95 -23.35
C ARG A 541 5.37 25.32 -23.78
N GLU A 542 4.71 26.06 -22.90
CA GLU A 542 4.24 27.42 -23.17
C GLU A 542 5.40 28.38 -23.52
N LEU A 543 6.59 28.11 -22.98
CA LEU A 543 7.82 28.87 -23.23
C LEU A 543 8.70 28.29 -24.35
N GLY A 544 8.37 27.09 -24.86
CA GLY A 544 9.19 26.38 -25.84
C GLY A 544 10.51 25.83 -25.26
N GLU A 545 10.57 25.61 -23.94
CA GLU A 545 11.72 25.05 -23.23
C GLU A 545 11.59 23.52 -23.08
N GLU A 546 12.74 22.84 -22.94
CA GLU A 546 12.76 21.42 -22.59
C GLU A 546 12.28 21.24 -21.13
N PRO A 547 11.25 20.42 -20.86
CA PRO A 547 10.67 20.29 -19.52
C PRO A 547 11.67 19.90 -18.42
N ALA A 548 12.68 19.10 -18.72
CA ALA A 548 13.71 18.73 -17.74
C ALA A 548 14.62 19.92 -17.37
N ASP A 549 14.93 20.80 -18.34
CA ASP A 549 15.76 21.98 -18.12
C ASP A 549 14.99 23.06 -17.37
N TYR A 550 13.71 23.24 -17.70
CA TYR A 550 12.82 24.16 -16.98
C TYR A 550 12.74 23.79 -15.49
N ARG A 551 12.59 22.49 -15.16
CA ARG A 551 12.60 22.02 -13.77
C ARG A 551 13.91 22.33 -13.06
N LEU A 552 15.06 22.01 -13.67
CA LEU A 552 16.38 22.24 -13.09
C LEU A 552 16.62 23.73 -12.75
N ARG A 553 16.15 24.63 -13.62
CA ARG A 553 16.24 26.08 -13.43
C ARG A 553 15.38 26.60 -12.26
N HIS A 554 14.32 25.88 -11.91
CA HIS A 554 13.32 26.30 -10.92
C HIS A 554 13.40 25.56 -9.58
N LEU A 555 14.44 24.76 -9.34
CA LEU A 555 14.61 24.09 -8.04
C LEU A 555 14.76 25.10 -6.89
N ALA A 556 14.22 24.75 -5.73
CA ALA A 556 14.34 25.55 -4.52
C ALA A 556 15.81 25.69 -4.08
N PRO A 557 16.24 26.87 -3.60
CA PRO A 557 17.60 27.06 -3.12
C PRO A 557 17.84 26.31 -1.79
N VAL A 558 18.89 25.49 -1.72
CA VAL A 558 19.28 24.72 -0.52
C VAL A 558 20.53 25.22 0.21
N GLY A 559 21.20 26.26 -0.32
CA GLY A 559 22.48 26.77 0.20
C GLY A 559 22.41 27.87 1.26
N GLY A 560 21.21 28.29 1.67
CA GLY A 560 21.01 29.34 2.69
C GLY A 560 21.16 28.82 4.14
N PRO A 561 21.13 29.70 5.16
CA PRO A 561 21.26 29.29 6.56
C PRO A 561 20.05 28.50 7.10
N ASP A 562 18.87 28.64 6.49
CA ASP A 562 17.65 27.88 6.82
C ASP A 562 16.79 27.68 5.55
N PRO A 563 17.17 26.76 4.65
CA PRO A 563 16.44 26.54 3.40
C PRO A 563 15.08 25.92 3.68
N ARG A 564 14.02 26.48 3.08
CA ARG A 564 12.63 26.05 3.29
C ARG A 564 11.85 25.96 1.98
N THR A 565 10.84 25.10 1.97
CA THR A 565 9.78 25.10 0.95
C THR A 565 8.97 26.39 1.02
N ALA A 566 8.20 26.69 -0.02
CA ALA A 566 7.26 27.81 -0.04
C ALA A 566 6.19 27.73 1.07
N THR A 567 5.97 26.53 1.64
CA THR A 567 5.01 26.25 2.70
C THR A 567 5.66 26.21 4.09
N GLY A 568 6.96 26.51 4.18
CA GLY A 568 7.68 26.69 5.44
C GLY A 568 8.37 25.44 5.99
N ALA A 569 8.27 24.29 5.32
CA ALA A 569 8.97 23.08 5.73
C ALA A 569 10.48 23.20 5.43
N ARG A 570 11.34 22.82 6.37
CA ARG A 570 12.79 22.85 6.19
C ARG A 570 13.22 21.84 5.13
N LEU A 571 14.17 22.22 4.27
CA LEU A 571 14.81 21.33 3.31
C LEU A 571 16.02 20.63 3.96
N THR A 572 15.76 19.86 5.02
CA THR A 572 16.80 19.09 5.73
C THR A 572 17.21 17.85 4.95
N ASP A 573 18.47 17.44 5.10
CA ASP A 573 19.00 16.21 4.50
C ASP A 573 18.96 16.15 2.97
N VAL A 574 18.90 17.31 2.30
CA VAL A 574 18.95 17.43 0.84
C VAL A 574 20.19 18.26 0.44
N PRO A 575 21.40 17.69 0.48
CA PRO A 575 22.63 18.45 0.25
C PRO A 575 22.75 18.98 -1.19
N ALA A 576 22.07 18.35 -2.16
CA ALA A 576 22.12 18.71 -3.57
C ALA A 576 20.78 18.45 -4.27
N LEU A 577 19.75 19.23 -3.92
CA LEU A 577 18.40 19.12 -4.50
C LEU A 577 18.43 19.02 -6.03
N GLY A 578 17.73 18.04 -6.59
CA GLY A 578 17.71 17.73 -8.02
C GLY A 578 18.82 16.76 -8.44
N SER A 579 19.43 16.02 -7.50
CA SER A 579 20.45 15.01 -7.81
C SER A 579 19.89 13.90 -8.69
N THR A 580 18.68 13.44 -8.38
CA THR A 580 17.99 12.41 -9.14
C THR A 580 17.55 12.94 -10.49
N LEU A 581 17.08 14.20 -10.57
CA LEU A 581 16.66 14.82 -11.82
C LEU A 581 17.84 14.98 -12.80
N ARG A 582 18.99 15.47 -12.31
CA ARG A 582 20.21 15.57 -13.14
C ARG A 582 20.67 14.22 -13.66
N ARG A 583 20.67 13.19 -12.79
CA ARG A 583 21.06 11.84 -13.19
C ARG A 583 20.07 11.25 -14.20
N ALA A 584 18.77 11.35 -13.93
CA ALA A 584 17.71 10.84 -14.79
C ALA A 584 17.71 11.50 -16.17
N ARG A 585 17.90 12.83 -16.23
CA ARG A 585 18.04 13.57 -17.50
C ARG A 585 19.24 13.09 -18.32
N ALA A 586 20.36 12.78 -17.66
CA ALA A 586 21.56 12.27 -18.33
C ALA A 586 21.34 10.84 -18.86
N GLU A 587 20.78 9.95 -18.04
CA GLU A 587 20.44 8.57 -18.42
C GLU A 587 19.38 8.49 -19.52
N ALA A 588 18.49 9.48 -19.55
CA ALA A 588 17.46 9.57 -20.56
C ALA A 588 17.98 10.00 -21.93
N ASP A 589 19.18 10.57 -21.98
CA ASP A 589 19.77 11.23 -23.15
C ASP A 589 18.74 12.02 -23.94
N VAL A 590 18.21 13.08 -23.31
CA VAL A 590 17.13 13.90 -23.87
C VAL A 590 17.48 14.40 -25.28
N GLY A 591 18.75 14.71 -25.55
CA GLY A 591 19.21 15.13 -26.88
C GLY A 591 19.05 14.02 -27.93
N GLU A 592 19.52 12.81 -27.63
CA GLU A 592 19.31 11.63 -28.48
C GLU A 592 17.82 11.34 -28.68
N PHE A 593 17.04 11.40 -27.60
CA PHE A 593 15.61 11.12 -27.65
C PHE A 593 14.89 12.09 -28.59
N ARG A 594 15.14 13.39 -28.48
CA ARG A 594 14.51 14.40 -29.36
C ARG A 594 14.89 14.17 -30.83
N ALA A 595 16.14 13.80 -31.11
CA ALA A 595 16.58 13.44 -32.46
C ALA A 595 15.88 12.16 -32.97
N ARG A 596 15.67 11.16 -32.12
CA ARG A 596 14.92 9.94 -32.44
C ARG A 596 13.44 10.24 -32.69
N GLN A 597 12.80 10.98 -31.79
CA GLN A 597 11.40 11.39 -31.89
C GLN A 597 11.12 12.14 -33.19
N ALA A 598 12.02 13.01 -33.64
CA ALA A 598 11.88 13.69 -34.94
C ALA A 598 11.89 12.70 -36.13
N ARG A 599 12.74 11.66 -36.08
CA ARG A 599 12.76 10.58 -37.10
C ARG A 599 11.50 9.73 -37.04
N ASP A 600 11.07 9.34 -35.84
CA ASP A 600 9.85 8.55 -35.62
C ASP A 600 8.62 9.28 -36.15
N ARG A 601 8.49 10.58 -35.82
CA ARG A 601 7.39 11.43 -36.33
C ARG A 601 7.39 11.52 -37.85
N ALA A 602 8.56 11.68 -38.47
CA ALA A 602 8.68 11.67 -39.93
C ALA A 602 8.27 10.32 -40.56
N ALA A 603 8.38 9.22 -39.81
CA ALA A 603 7.92 7.89 -40.20
C ALA A 603 6.48 7.58 -39.77
N GLY A 604 5.74 8.55 -39.20
CA GLY A 604 4.36 8.37 -38.75
C GLY A 604 4.20 7.69 -37.39
N ARG A 605 5.30 7.38 -36.69
CA ARG A 605 5.29 6.83 -35.33
C ARG A 605 5.09 7.93 -34.29
N LEU A 606 4.39 7.59 -33.20
CA LEU A 606 4.06 8.51 -32.12
C LEU A 606 4.84 8.14 -30.85
N THR A 607 6.06 8.64 -30.72
CA THR A 607 6.92 8.39 -29.55
C THR A 607 7.02 9.60 -28.63
N GLY A 608 7.10 9.39 -27.32
CA GLY A 608 7.13 10.44 -26.31
C GLY A 608 8.00 10.12 -25.09
N LEU A 609 8.51 11.16 -24.44
CA LEU A 609 9.30 11.08 -23.21
C LEU A 609 8.69 11.97 -22.13
N GLY A 610 8.38 11.37 -20.99
CA GLY A 610 7.97 12.08 -19.78
C GLY A 610 9.00 11.93 -18.69
N ILE A 611 9.33 13.03 -18.02
CA ILE A 611 10.23 13.06 -16.86
C ILE A 611 9.51 13.77 -15.72
N ALA A 612 9.42 13.11 -14.56
CA ALA A 612 8.75 13.64 -13.38
C ALA A 612 9.63 13.46 -12.14
N THR A 613 9.71 14.47 -11.27
CA THR A 613 10.52 14.47 -10.04
C THR A 613 9.68 14.72 -8.79
N LEU A 614 10.15 14.21 -7.65
CA LEU A 614 9.46 14.28 -6.37
C LEU A 614 10.47 14.50 -5.25
N LEU A 615 10.15 15.45 -4.36
CA LEU A 615 10.66 15.48 -3.00
C LEU A 615 9.67 14.74 -2.09
N GLU A 616 10.01 13.51 -1.70
CA GLU A 616 9.12 12.60 -0.98
C GLU A 616 9.15 12.86 0.54
N PRO A 617 7.99 13.12 1.19
CA PRO A 617 7.90 13.14 2.64
C PRO A 617 7.94 11.70 3.17
N ALA A 618 9.09 11.28 3.69
CA ALA A 618 9.31 9.91 4.15
C ALA A 618 9.87 9.80 5.58
N PRO A 619 9.17 10.29 6.63
CA PRO A 619 7.85 10.95 6.65
C PRO A 619 7.91 12.49 6.49
N GLY A 620 9.08 13.04 6.17
CA GLY A 620 9.33 14.48 6.12
C GLY A 620 9.89 14.99 7.46
N PRO A 621 10.40 16.22 7.50
CA PRO A 621 10.88 16.84 8.73
C PRO A 621 9.71 17.31 9.61
N TRP A 622 9.94 17.48 10.91
CA TRP A 622 8.94 18.01 11.84
C TRP A 622 8.26 19.29 11.36
N SER A 623 9.00 20.22 10.76
CA SER A 623 8.44 21.46 10.21
C SER A 623 7.37 21.25 9.11
N LEU A 624 7.36 20.10 8.43
CA LEU A 624 6.26 19.73 7.52
C LEU A 624 5.00 19.41 8.31
N HIS A 625 5.13 18.67 9.41
CA HIS A 625 4.01 18.34 10.30
C HIS A 625 3.45 19.59 10.99
N GLU A 626 4.31 20.53 11.40
CA GLU A 626 3.89 21.85 11.89
C GLU A 626 3.13 22.63 10.82
N ALA A 627 3.65 22.69 9.58
CA ALA A 627 2.99 23.37 8.48
C ALA A 627 1.62 22.74 8.14
N MET A 628 1.50 21.41 8.27
CA MET A 628 0.27 20.66 8.07
C MET A 628 -0.73 20.82 9.22
N GLY A 629 -0.28 21.14 10.44
CA GLY A 629 -1.12 21.15 11.64
C GLY A 629 -1.47 19.76 12.17
N ALA A 630 -0.77 18.71 11.72
CA ALA A 630 -1.02 17.32 12.12
C ALA A 630 0.28 16.54 12.30
N HIS A 631 0.35 15.78 13.40
CA HIS A 631 1.54 15.02 13.78
C HIS A 631 1.28 13.52 13.73
N MET A 632 2.25 12.77 13.20
CA MET A 632 2.16 11.32 13.04
C MET A 632 2.64 10.55 14.29
N GLY A 633 3.11 11.26 15.32
CA GLY A 633 3.63 10.70 16.56
C GLY A 633 4.97 9.95 16.39
N PRO A 634 5.72 9.78 17.48
CA PRO A 634 6.99 9.07 17.44
C PRO A 634 6.80 7.55 17.23
N GLU A 635 7.88 6.84 16.92
CA GLU A 635 7.91 5.39 16.77
C GLU A 635 8.67 4.73 17.93
N PRO A 636 7.97 4.06 18.85
CA PRO A 636 8.61 3.28 19.89
C PRO A 636 9.02 1.90 19.38
N VAL A 637 10.23 1.48 19.77
CA VAL A 637 10.74 0.12 19.56
C VAL A 637 11.38 -0.38 20.84
N ARG A 638 11.32 -1.69 21.07
CA ARG A 638 12.05 -2.35 22.15
C ARG A 638 12.94 -3.43 21.57
N VAL A 639 14.22 -3.38 21.88
CA VAL A 639 15.20 -4.40 21.48
C VAL A 639 15.78 -4.99 22.75
N LEU A 640 15.73 -6.31 22.87
CA LEU A 640 16.22 -7.03 24.03
C LEU A 640 16.92 -8.33 23.65
N PHE A 641 17.71 -8.87 24.58
CA PHE A 641 18.14 -10.26 24.54
C PHE A 641 17.20 -11.14 25.38
N THR A 642 16.74 -12.28 24.85
CA THR A 642 15.95 -13.27 25.58
C THR A 642 16.80 -13.95 26.67
N PRO A 643 16.20 -14.73 27.60
CA PRO A 643 16.96 -15.54 28.56
C PRO A 643 17.97 -16.50 27.90
N GLU A 644 17.70 -16.97 26.68
CA GLU A 644 18.61 -17.78 25.86
C GLU A 644 19.68 -16.96 25.14
N GLY A 645 19.68 -15.64 25.34
CA GLY A 645 20.63 -14.72 24.72
C GLY A 645 20.38 -14.47 23.24
N ARG A 646 19.15 -14.67 22.75
CA ARG A 646 18.79 -14.33 21.36
C ARG A 646 18.27 -12.89 21.27
N PRO A 647 18.66 -12.08 20.28
CA PRO A 647 18.11 -10.75 20.11
C PRO A 647 16.68 -10.80 19.58
N GLN A 648 15.80 -10.02 20.18
CA GLN A 648 14.40 -9.85 19.81
C GLN A 648 14.07 -8.36 19.66
N ILE A 649 13.43 -7.99 18.56
CA ILE A 649 12.87 -6.66 18.29
C ILE A 649 11.36 -6.74 18.48
N ARG A 650 10.79 -5.79 19.22
CA ARG A 650 9.34 -5.58 19.33
C ARG A 650 8.98 -4.23 18.72
N THR A 651 8.06 -4.23 17.77
CA THR A 651 7.70 -3.03 17.01
C THR A 651 6.20 -2.95 16.73
N GLY A 652 5.67 -1.72 16.70
CA GLY A 652 4.32 -1.44 16.23
C GLY A 652 4.19 -1.45 14.70
N GLN A 653 5.30 -1.56 13.95
CA GLN A 653 5.28 -1.68 12.50
C GLN A 653 4.75 -3.03 12.05
N ILE A 654 3.85 -3.04 11.07
CA ILE A 654 3.17 -4.23 10.55
C ILE A 654 3.66 -4.58 9.13
N PRO A 655 4.28 -5.75 8.94
CA PRO A 655 4.62 -6.25 7.61
C PRO A 655 3.35 -6.65 6.85
N HIS A 656 3.20 -6.07 5.66
CA HIS A 656 2.17 -6.41 4.68
C HIS A 656 2.79 -6.72 3.30
N GLY A 657 4.08 -7.11 3.29
CA GLY A 657 4.84 -7.57 2.13
C GLY A 657 6.09 -6.79 1.77
N GLN A 658 6.26 -5.60 2.34
CA GLN A 658 7.34 -4.64 2.08
C GLN A 658 8.69 -4.99 2.73
N GLY A 659 8.80 -6.09 3.47
CA GLY A 659 10.07 -6.62 3.98
C GLY A 659 10.53 -6.13 5.36
N HIS A 660 9.62 -5.66 6.23
CA HIS A 660 9.98 -5.15 7.56
C HIS A 660 10.69 -6.15 8.46
N VAL A 661 10.33 -7.44 8.43
CA VAL A 661 10.99 -8.44 9.28
C VAL A 661 12.45 -8.55 8.88
N THR A 662 12.70 -8.64 7.57
CA THR A 662 14.06 -8.71 7.02
C THR A 662 14.86 -7.44 7.29
N THR A 663 14.33 -6.25 6.98
CA THR A 663 15.10 -5.00 7.08
C THR A 663 15.42 -4.60 8.52
N LEU A 664 14.48 -4.74 9.45
CA LEU A 664 14.72 -4.45 10.87
C LEU A 664 15.69 -5.46 11.49
N ALA A 665 15.53 -6.76 11.17
CA ALA A 665 16.47 -7.78 11.61
C ALA A 665 17.88 -7.53 11.06
N GLN A 666 18.02 -7.07 9.81
CA GLN A 666 19.30 -6.79 9.17
C GLN A 666 20.03 -5.62 9.83
N ILE A 667 19.33 -4.57 10.25
CA ILE A 667 19.90 -3.46 11.02
C ILE A 667 20.46 -3.96 12.35
N ALA A 668 19.68 -4.71 13.13
CA ALA A 668 20.11 -5.23 14.41
C ALA A 668 21.25 -6.25 14.27
N ALA A 669 21.15 -7.19 13.33
CA ALA A 669 22.16 -8.19 13.01
C ALA A 669 23.50 -7.54 12.65
N SER A 670 23.49 -6.55 11.76
CA SER A 670 24.69 -5.78 11.37
C SER A 670 25.33 -5.06 12.55
N THR A 671 24.49 -4.50 13.44
CA THR A 671 24.98 -3.74 14.60
C THR A 671 25.51 -4.64 15.69
N LEU A 672 24.89 -5.81 15.91
CA LEU A 672 25.27 -6.78 16.94
C LEU A 672 26.28 -7.82 16.45
N GLY A 673 26.69 -7.77 15.17
CA GLY A 673 27.64 -8.70 14.57
C GLY A 673 27.12 -10.14 14.51
N LEU A 674 25.82 -10.34 14.31
CA LEU A 674 25.14 -11.64 14.35
C LEU A 674 24.58 -12.05 12.98
N PRO A 675 24.38 -13.35 12.70
CA PRO A 675 23.66 -13.79 11.51
C PRO A 675 22.18 -13.35 11.55
N LEU A 676 21.64 -12.94 10.40
CA LEU A 676 20.27 -12.42 10.26
C LEU A 676 19.20 -13.32 10.90
N HIS A 677 19.26 -14.63 10.63
CA HIS A 677 18.27 -15.61 11.09
C HIS A 677 18.24 -15.78 12.62
N THR A 678 19.23 -15.24 13.35
CA THR A 678 19.25 -15.29 14.82
C THR A 678 18.38 -14.22 15.45
N VAL A 679 18.08 -13.14 14.74
CA VAL A 679 17.25 -12.02 15.21
C VAL A 679 15.78 -12.30 14.97
N GLU A 680 14.99 -12.20 16.04
CA GLU A 680 13.53 -12.32 15.97
C GLU A 680 12.88 -10.93 15.90
N VAL A 681 11.84 -10.78 15.06
CA VAL A 681 11.01 -9.57 15.02
C VAL A 681 9.59 -9.94 15.41
N VAL A 682 9.13 -9.40 16.53
CA VAL A 682 7.78 -9.57 17.07
C VAL A 682 6.94 -8.34 16.73
N HIS A 683 5.80 -8.58 16.09
CA HIS A 683 4.87 -7.55 15.65
C HIS A 683 3.42 -8.04 15.76
N GLY A 684 2.45 -7.14 15.56
CA GLY A 684 1.07 -7.52 15.28
C GLY A 684 0.17 -7.85 16.46
N ASP A 685 0.67 -7.88 17.70
CA ASP A 685 -0.17 -8.15 18.88
C ASP A 685 -0.07 -7.02 19.90
N THR A 686 -1.19 -6.35 20.13
CA THR A 686 -1.28 -5.15 20.99
C THR A 686 -0.93 -5.37 22.45
N ASP A 687 -0.87 -6.61 22.92
CA ASP A 687 -0.42 -6.94 24.28
C ASP A 687 1.12 -7.00 24.39
N THR A 688 1.80 -7.25 23.28
CA THR A 688 3.24 -7.59 23.28
C THR A 688 4.11 -6.48 22.71
N VAL A 689 3.55 -5.67 21.81
CA VAL A 689 4.28 -4.61 21.09
C VAL A 689 4.07 -3.24 21.75
N PRO A 690 5.04 -2.31 21.61
CA PRO A 690 4.85 -0.93 22.01
C PRO A 690 3.67 -0.27 21.29
N TYR A 691 2.98 0.63 21.98
CA TYR A 691 1.90 1.42 21.39
C TYR A 691 2.44 2.39 20.33
N SER A 692 1.93 2.30 19.10
CA SER A 692 2.19 3.27 18.02
C SER A 692 0.84 3.76 17.49
N LEU A 693 0.64 5.08 17.40
CA LEU A 693 -0.64 5.64 16.91
C LEU A 693 -0.84 5.32 15.41
N ALA A 694 0.20 5.56 14.60
CA ALA A 694 0.08 5.48 13.14
C ALA A 694 0.17 4.04 12.60
N GLY A 695 0.82 3.11 13.30
CA GLY A 695 1.18 1.80 12.74
C GLY A 695 2.13 1.96 11.55
N THR A 696 1.91 1.21 10.46
CA THR A 696 2.72 1.35 9.24
C THR A 696 2.05 2.24 8.19
N GLY A 697 2.68 3.37 7.85
CA GLY A 697 2.28 4.30 6.78
C GLY A 697 3.31 5.42 6.54
N ALA A 698 3.10 6.29 5.55
CA ALA A 698 3.92 7.46 5.22
C ALA A 698 5.43 7.18 5.04
N SER A 699 5.78 6.02 4.47
CA SER A 699 7.17 5.58 4.29
C SER A 699 8.03 5.61 5.58
N ARG A 700 7.43 5.62 6.78
CA ARG A 700 8.13 5.96 8.03
C ARG A 700 9.03 4.86 8.59
N ALA A 701 8.80 3.60 8.25
CA ALA A 701 9.38 2.46 8.96
C ALA A 701 10.92 2.40 8.91
N ALA A 702 11.52 2.62 7.74
CA ALA A 702 12.97 2.59 7.59
C ALA A 702 13.65 3.73 8.38
N ALA A 703 13.08 4.94 8.31
CA ALA A 703 13.60 6.11 9.00
C ALA A 703 13.40 6.01 10.53
N LEU A 704 12.15 5.78 10.97
CA LEU A 704 11.80 5.83 12.39
C LEU A 704 12.10 4.51 13.13
N ALA A 705 11.44 3.42 12.74
CA ALA A 705 11.65 2.13 13.40
C ALA A 705 13.08 1.61 13.16
N GLY A 706 13.62 1.79 11.95
CA GLY A 706 15.01 1.45 11.63
C GLY A 706 16.01 2.28 12.44
N GLY A 707 15.76 3.59 12.62
CA GLY A 707 16.54 4.47 13.48
C GLY A 707 16.52 4.03 14.95
N GLY A 708 15.33 3.75 15.48
CA GLY A 708 15.17 3.23 16.84
C GLY A 708 15.88 1.89 17.06
N VAL A 709 15.77 0.96 16.11
CA VAL A 709 16.46 -0.35 16.18
C VAL A 709 17.98 -0.17 16.14
N LEU A 710 18.50 0.74 15.30
CA LEU A 710 19.93 1.04 15.23
C LEU A 710 20.46 1.57 16.56
N ARG A 711 19.79 2.57 17.15
CA ARG A 711 20.18 3.15 18.44
C ARG A 711 20.10 2.13 19.58
N ALA A 712 18.99 1.41 19.69
CA ALA A 712 18.81 0.38 20.69
C ALA A 712 19.90 -0.70 20.58
N SER A 713 20.20 -1.16 19.36
CA SER A 713 21.22 -2.17 19.10
C SER A 713 22.64 -1.69 19.42
N ARG A 714 22.96 -0.42 19.15
CA ARG A 714 24.24 0.20 19.57
C ARG A 714 24.36 0.22 21.09
N THR A 715 23.30 0.60 21.80
CA THR A 715 23.24 0.60 23.26
C THR A 715 23.42 -0.81 23.83
N LEU A 716 22.72 -1.80 23.28
CA LEU A 716 22.87 -3.20 23.68
C LEU A 716 24.28 -3.72 23.46
N ARG A 717 24.88 -3.45 22.30
CA ARG A 717 26.28 -3.82 22.01
C ARG A 717 27.22 -3.23 23.06
N ALA A 718 27.10 -1.94 23.36
CA ALA A 718 27.96 -1.29 24.36
C ALA A 718 27.80 -1.92 25.75
N ARG A 719 26.56 -2.21 26.17
CA ARG A 719 26.28 -2.83 27.48
C ARG A 719 26.81 -4.28 27.56
N LEU A 720 26.69 -5.06 26.48
CA LEU A 720 27.23 -6.42 26.41
C LEU A 720 28.76 -6.45 26.49
N LEU A 721 29.44 -5.55 25.75
CA LEU A 721 30.90 -5.44 25.81
C LEU A 721 31.35 -4.98 27.20
N ALA A 722 30.64 -4.04 27.83
CA ALA A 722 30.93 -3.60 29.19
C ALA A 722 30.75 -4.74 30.22
N ASP A 723 29.72 -5.57 30.08
CA ASP A 723 29.53 -6.75 30.94
C ASP A 723 30.62 -7.80 30.74
N THR A 724 30.95 -8.09 29.48
CA THR A 724 32.03 -9.03 29.13
C THR A 724 33.37 -8.54 29.69
N ALA A 725 33.67 -7.24 29.59
CA ALA A 725 34.86 -6.63 30.17
C ALA A 725 34.93 -6.84 31.69
N ARG A 726 33.83 -6.62 32.41
CA ARG A 726 33.77 -6.87 33.87
C ARG A 726 34.02 -8.34 34.21
N ARG A 727 33.40 -9.29 33.49
CA ARG A 727 33.55 -10.74 33.75
C ARG A 727 34.94 -11.27 33.44
N THR A 728 35.57 -10.75 32.40
CA THR A 728 36.87 -11.24 31.91
C THR A 728 38.07 -10.48 32.46
N GLY A 729 37.83 -9.33 33.12
CA GLY A 729 38.89 -8.41 33.58
C GLY A 729 39.62 -7.69 32.44
N ARG A 730 39.13 -7.77 31.20
CA ARG A 730 39.71 -7.09 30.03
C ARG A 730 39.15 -5.66 29.88
N PRO A 731 39.92 -4.67 29.40
CA PRO A 731 39.41 -3.33 29.17
C PRO A 731 38.33 -3.33 28.08
N ALA A 732 37.18 -2.67 28.31
CA ALA A 732 36.08 -2.61 27.33
C ALA A 732 36.50 -2.03 25.97
N ALA A 733 37.43 -1.07 25.95
CA ALA A 733 37.98 -0.49 24.71
C ALA A 733 38.80 -1.48 23.87
N ARG A 734 39.14 -2.66 24.40
CA ARG A 734 39.79 -3.75 23.67
C ARG A 734 38.81 -4.81 23.20
N LEU A 735 37.52 -4.70 23.50
CA LEU A 735 36.54 -5.69 23.11
C LEU A 735 35.73 -5.21 21.90
N ASP A 736 35.53 -6.11 20.95
CA ASP A 736 34.68 -5.90 19.78
C ASP A 736 33.87 -7.19 19.51
N ILE A 737 32.91 -7.13 18.60
CA ILE A 737 32.18 -8.28 18.09
C ILE A 737 32.66 -8.55 16.66
N ALA A 738 33.13 -9.77 16.42
CA ALA A 738 33.49 -10.25 15.09
C ALA A 738 32.88 -11.63 14.87
N ALA A 739 32.19 -11.83 13.74
CA ALA A 739 31.59 -13.11 13.35
C ALA A 739 30.74 -13.79 14.46
N GLY A 740 29.93 -13.02 15.18
CA GLY A 740 29.05 -13.53 16.25
C GLY A 740 29.74 -13.79 17.59
N GLU A 741 31.02 -13.46 17.73
CA GLU A 741 31.81 -13.64 18.95
C GLU A 741 32.31 -12.30 19.49
N VAL A 742 32.35 -12.17 20.82
CA VAL A 742 33.11 -11.07 21.45
C VAL A 742 34.58 -11.46 21.43
N VAL A 743 35.41 -10.63 20.81
CA VAL A 743 36.86 -10.84 20.66
C VAL A 743 37.63 -9.73 21.36
N ASP A 744 38.82 -10.05 21.88
CA ASP A 744 39.78 -9.00 22.23
C ASP A 744 40.59 -8.59 21.00
N THR A 745 40.53 -7.31 20.65
CA THR A 745 41.12 -6.74 19.43
C THR A 745 42.65 -6.72 19.46
N ARG A 746 43.29 -6.93 20.61
CA ARG A 746 44.75 -6.98 20.73
C ARG A 746 45.34 -8.31 20.28
N ASP A 747 44.73 -9.42 20.70
CA ASP A 747 45.24 -10.78 20.48
C ASP A 747 44.33 -11.64 19.59
N GLY A 748 43.15 -11.12 19.20
CA GLY A 748 42.17 -11.81 18.38
C GLY A 748 41.44 -12.94 19.12
N ARG A 749 41.61 -13.06 20.44
CA ARG A 749 41.04 -14.16 21.21
C ARG A 749 39.53 -13.99 21.36
N ALA A 750 38.78 -15.00 20.93
CA ALA A 750 37.34 -15.13 21.24
C ALA A 750 37.13 -15.36 22.75
N LEU A 751 36.23 -14.58 23.34
CA LEU A 751 35.84 -14.63 24.75
C LEU A 751 34.51 -15.35 24.97
N GLY A 752 33.73 -15.54 23.91
CA GLY A 752 32.46 -16.25 23.88
C GLY A 752 31.57 -15.75 22.76
N THR A 753 30.57 -16.56 22.38
CA THR A 753 29.55 -16.09 21.43
C THR A 753 28.73 -14.98 22.06
N VAL A 754 28.28 -14.03 21.25
CA VAL A 754 27.38 -12.94 21.67
C VAL A 754 26.15 -13.50 22.37
N THR A 755 25.56 -14.58 21.85
CA THR A 755 24.39 -15.22 22.45
C THR A 755 24.68 -15.80 23.84
N ALA A 756 25.79 -16.52 24.02
CA ALA A 756 26.13 -17.12 25.32
C ALA A 756 26.45 -16.04 26.37
N LEU A 757 27.17 -15.00 25.97
CA LEU A 757 27.50 -13.88 26.86
C LEU A 757 26.26 -13.06 27.23
N ALA A 758 25.35 -12.84 26.27
CA ALA A 758 24.08 -12.18 26.53
C ALA A 758 23.19 -13.01 27.49
N ALA A 759 23.06 -14.33 27.27
CA ALA A 759 22.33 -15.22 28.16
C ALA A 759 22.90 -15.18 29.60
N ALA A 760 24.23 -15.23 29.72
CA ALA A 760 24.90 -15.11 31.02
C ALA A 760 24.69 -13.74 31.67
N CYS A 761 24.63 -12.67 30.89
CA CYS A 761 24.31 -11.32 31.37
C CYS A 761 22.89 -11.27 31.94
N VAL A 762 21.90 -11.68 31.14
CA VAL A 762 20.49 -11.71 31.51
C VAL A 762 20.26 -12.53 32.78
N ALA A 763 20.82 -13.74 32.85
CA ALA A 763 20.65 -14.66 33.98
C ALA A 763 21.20 -14.14 35.32
N THR A 764 22.17 -13.22 35.27
CA THR A 764 22.80 -12.65 36.49
C THR A 764 22.38 -11.22 36.79
N SER A 765 21.55 -10.62 35.93
CA SER A 765 21.05 -9.26 36.11
C SER A 765 19.76 -9.23 36.92
N GLY A 766 19.51 -8.12 37.64
CA GLY A 766 18.19 -7.85 38.23
C GLY A 766 17.16 -7.43 37.17
N GLU A 767 15.93 -7.17 37.60
CA GLU A 767 14.87 -6.65 36.73
C GLU A 767 14.79 -5.12 36.78
N PRO A 768 14.76 -4.42 35.63
CA PRO A 768 14.89 -4.94 34.27
C PRO A 768 16.36 -5.26 33.90
N SER A 769 16.55 -6.22 32.98
CA SER A 769 17.88 -6.60 32.49
C SER A 769 18.59 -5.41 31.81
N PRO A 770 19.92 -5.23 31.95
CA PRO A 770 20.65 -4.22 31.20
C PRO A 770 20.61 -4.47 29.69
N LEU A 771 20.29 -5.69 29.24
CA LEU A 771 20.15 -6.07 27.84
C LEU A 771 18.70 -5.96 27.34
N ASP A 772 17.96 -5.00 27.88
CA ASP A 772 16.62 -4.62 27.48
C ASP A 772 16.57 -3.10 27.29
N VAL A 773 16.31 -2.66 26.06
CA VAL A 773 16.38 -1.25 25.67
C VAL A 773 15.11 -0.88 24.92
N SER A 774 14.43 0.15 25.40
CA SER A 774 13.34 0.82 24.67
C SER A 774 13.85 2.15 24.14
N GLU A 775 13.58 2.41 22.86
CA GLU A 775 13.91 3.66 22.18
C GLU A 775 12.63 4.24 21.58
N VAL A 776 12.58 5.56 21.51
CA VAL A 776 11.51 6.31 20.85
C VAL A 776 12.18 7.25 19.86
N PHE A 777 11.89 7.07 18.58
CA PHE A 777 12.48 7.89 17.51
C PHE A 777 11.38 8.66 16.77
N ASP A 778 11.59 9.94 16.51
CA ASP A 778 10.57 10.84 15.98
C ASP A 778 10.98 11.53 14.67
N SER A 779 10.08 12.38 14.15
CA SER A 779 10.25 13.08 12.88
C SER A 779 11.03 14.40 12.96
N GLU A 780 11.41 14.90 14.14
CA GLU A 780 12.37 16.00 14.23
C GLU A 780 13.70 15.59 13.61
N GLU A 781 14.00 14.30 13.79
CA GLU A 781 15.16 13.65 13.25
C GLU A 781 14.89 12.95 11.91
N THR A 782 13.95 13.41 11.08
CA THR A 782 13.78 12.92 9.69
C THR A 782 13.83 14.05 8.65
N GLY A 783 13.89 13.66 7.38
CA GLY A 783 14.02 14.58 6.25
C GLY A 783 13.33 14.06 5.01
N TRP A 784 13.83 14.46 3.85
CA TRP A 784 13.24 14.17 2.55
C TRP A 784 14.01 13.09 1.78
N ALA A 785 13.31 12.28 1.00
CA ALA A 785 13.89 11.49 -0.08
C ALA A 785 13.65 12.19 -1.43
N GLU A 786 14.47 11.89 -2.43
CA GLU A 786 14.31 12.44 -3.79
C GLU A 786 14.12 11.29 -4.77
N ALA A 787 13.25 11.44 -5.76
CA ALA A 787 13.14 10.49 -6.86
C ALA A 787 12.80 11.20 -8.18
N THR A 788 13.25 10.62 -9.29
CA THR A 788 12.87 11.03 -10.63
C THR A 788 12.57 9.81 -11.50
N HIS A 789 11.44 9.84 -12.19
CA HIS A 789 11.02 8.81 -13.13
C HIS A 789 11.14 9.33 -14.56
N CYS A 790 11.60 8.47 -15.47
CA CYS A 790 11.55 8.68 -16.92
C CYS A 790 10.70 7.58 -17.57
N CYS A 791 9.78 7.97 -18.44
CA CYS A 791 8.91 7.06 -19.17
C CYS A 791 9.01 7.33 -20.67
N TRP A 792 9.34 6.29 -21.44
CA TRP A 792 9.29 6.31 -22.90
C TRP A 792 8.05 5.56 -23.36
N VAL A 793 7.28 6.18 -24.24
CA VAL A 793 6.08 5.57 -24.80
C VAL A 793 6.09 5.59 -26.32
N GLU A 794 5.47 4.57 -26.90
CA GLU A 794 4.96 4.58 -28.27
C GLU A 794 3.44 4.43 -28.24
N ILE A 795 2.74 5.20 -29.07
CA ILE A 795 1.29 5.15 -29.22
C ILE A 795 0.96 4.53 -30.58
N ASP A 796 0.15 3.47 -30.56
CA ASP A 796 -0.46 2.94 -31.78
C ASP A 796 -1.56 3.90 -32.25
N PRO A 797 -1.45 4.50 -33.45
CA PRO A 797 -2.42 5.49 -33.92
C PRO A 797 -3.78 4.89 -34.29
N ASP A 798 -3.85 3.58 -34.56
CA ASP A 798 -5.05 2.88 -35.01
C ASP A 798 -5.80 2.24 -33.83
N LEU A 799 -5.07 1.82 -32.79
CA LEU A 799 -5.63 1.17 -31.60
C LEU A 799 -5.72 2.11 -30.39
N GLY A 800 -4.95 3.20 -30.36
CA GLY A 800 -4.79 4.08 -29.20
C GLY A 800 -4.07 3.44 -28.03
N THR A 801 -3.51 2.24 -28.20
CA THR A 801 -2.76 1.56 -27.15
C THR A 801 -1.44 2.28 -26.91
N VAL A 802 -1.11 2.49 -25.64
CA VAL A 802 0.16 3.08 -25.20
C VAL A 802 1.09 1.96 -24.75
N ALA A 803 2.18 1.74 -25.48
CA ALA A 803 3.25 0.84 -25.09
C ALA A 803 4.32 1.61 -24.32
N VAL A 804 4.65 1.16 -23.11
CA VAL A 804 5.81 1.70 -22.36
C VAL A 804 7.07 0.97 -22.84
N GLU A 805 7.84 1.61 -23.71
CA GLU A 805 9.05 1.01 -24.33
C GLU A 805 10.20 0.85 -23.32
N ARG A 806 10.33 1.82 -22.41
CA ARG A 806 11.37 1.86 -21.37
C ARG A 806 10.83 2.62 -20.17
N TYR A 807 11.26 2.23 -18.97
CA TYR A 807 10.93 2.94 -17.74
C TYR A 807 12.13 2.95 -16.78
N LEU A 808 12.51 4.13 -16.32
CA LEU A 808 13.66 4.34 -15.43
C LEU A 808 13.23 5.05 -14.16
N ILE A 809 13.71 4.57 -13.02
CA ILE A 809 13.61 5.21 -11.72
C ILE A 809 15.01 5.56 -11.24
N VAL A 810 15.25 6.83 -10.90
CA VAL A 810 16.43 7.25 -10.13
C VAL A 810 15.94 7.70 -8.76
N ALA A 811 16.39 7.04 -7.69
CA ALA A 811 15.90 7.30 -6.34
C ALA A 811 17.07 7.53 -5.36
N ASP A 812 16.93 8.54 -4.51
CA ASP A 812 17.84 8.85 -3.41
C ASP A 812 17.13 8.65 -2.07
N SER A 813 17.26 7.44 -1.52
CA SER A 813 16.62 7.03 -0.27
C SER A 813 17.62 6.94 0.90
N GLY A 814 18.75 7.64 0.80
CA GLY A 814 19.84 7.52 1.76
C GLY A 814 20.46 6.12 1.72
N ARG A 815 21.01 5.66 2.84
CA ARG A 815 21.68 4.36 2.89
C ARG A 815 20.67 3.21 2.70
N ILE A 816 20.90 2.37 1.71
CA ILE A 816 20.00 1.24 1.43
C ILE A 816 20.21 0.12 2.44
N ILE A 817 19.12 -0.34 3.08
CA ILE A 817 19.15 -1.46 4.02
C ILE A 817 19.31 -2.79 3.26
N ASN A 818 18.40 -3.03 2.31
CA ASN A 818 18.39 -4.23 1.48
C ASN A 818 18.01 -3.83 0.03
N PRO A 819 18.93 -3.93 -0.94
CA PRO A 819 18.65 -3.51 -2.32
C PRO A 819 17.52 -4.28 -3.00
N ALA A 820 17.34 -5.57 -2.69
CA ALA A 820 16.28 -6.36 -3.30
C ALA A 820 14.88 -5.93 -2.79
N VAL A 821 14.78 -5.58 -1.51
CA VAL A 821 13.56 -5.01 -0.94
C VAL A 821 13.26 -3.63 -1.54
N ALA A 822 14.28 -2.76 -1.64
CA ALA A 822 14.14 -1.42 -2.22
C ALA A 822 13.67 -1.48 -3.68
N ASP A 823 14.33 -2.29 -4.52
CA ASP A 823 13.94 -2.52 -5.90
C ASP A 823 12.49 -2.99 -6.03
N GLY A 824 12.09 -3.97 -5.22
CA GLY A 824 10.74 -4.52 -5.23
C GLY A 824 9.68 -3.48 -4.89
N GLN A 825 9.95 -2.61 -3.91
CA GLN A 825 9.06 -1.51 -3.55
C GLN A 825 8.92 -0.50 -4.69
N LEU A 826 10.02 -0.04 -5.28
CA LEU A 826 10.01 0.95 -6.36
C LEU A 826 9.28 0.42 -7.60
N ARG A 827 9.60 -0.80 -8.05
CA ARG A 827 8.94 -1.44 -9.21
C ARG A 827 7.45 -1.67 -8.98
N GLY A 828 7.09 -2.21 -7.81
CA GLY A 828 5.69 -2.43 -7.44
C GLY A 828 4.87 -1.14 -7.45
N GLY A 829 5.44 -0.05 -6.91
CA GLY A 829 4.78 1.25 -6.88
C GLY A 829 4.61 1.83 -8.27
N ALA A 830 5.66 1.79 -9.09
CA ALA A 830 5.60 2.30 -10.45
C ALA A 830 4.57 1.56 -11.30
N VAL A 831 4.47 0.23 -11.21
CA VAL A 831 3.44 -0.54 -11.93
C VAL A 831 2.02 -0.16 -11.47
N GLN A 832 1.81 0.07 -10.16
CA GLN A 832 0.54 0.60 -9.67
C GLN A 832 0.20 1.96 -10.29
N GLY A 833 1.14 2.91 -10.26
CA GLY A 833 0.92 4.24 -10.83
C GLY A 833 0.72 4.24 -12.36
N ILE A 834 1.47 3.42 -13.11
CA ILE A 834 1.24 3.18 -14.55
C ILE A 834 -0.18 2.62 -14.76
N GLY A 835 -0.61 1.68 -13.93
CA GLY A 835 -1.96 1.12 -13.92
C GLY A 835 -3.03 2.20 -13.81
N THR A 836 -2.90 3.14 -12.87
CA THR A 836 -3.88 4.26 -12.69
C THR A 836 -4.02 5.19 -13.89
N VAL A 837 -3.04 5.20 -14.80
CA VAL A 837 -3.10 5.95 -16.06
C VAL A 837 -3.73 5.09 -17.15
N LEU A 838 -3.22 3.87 -17.37
CA LEU A 838 -3.55 3.11 -18.58
C LEU A 838 -4.71 2.11 -18.44
N GLN A 839 -5.08 1.71 -17.23
CA GLN A 839 -5.99 0.58 -17.01
C GLN A 839 -7.02 0.82 -15.91
N GLU A 840 -6.58 1.33 -14.76
CA GLU A 840 -7.38 1.35 -13.54
C GLU A 840 -8.21 2.62 -13.40
N ARG A 841 -9.51 2.43 -13.13
CA ARG A 841 -10.45 3.49 -12.77
C ARG A 841 -11.66 2.89 -12.06
N SER A 842 -12.00 3.41 -10.89
CA SER A 842 -13.31 3.19 -10.26
C SER A 842 -14.31 4.15 -10.88
N GLY A 843 -14.95 3.71 -11.97
CA GLY A 843 -15.93 4.51 -12.68
C GLY A 843 -17.31 4.48 -12.00
N TYR A 844 -18.01 5.62 -12.02
CA TYR A 844 -19.39 5.76 -11.56
C TYR A 844 -20.29 6.19 -12.73
N GLY A 845 -21.50 5.63 -12.77
CA GLY A 845 -22.56 6.08 -13.68
C GLY A 845 -23.08 7.47 -13.32
N PRO A 846 -23.86 8.11 -14.22
CA PRO A 846 -24.48 9.41 -13.94
C PRO A 846 -25.52 9.35 -12.80
N ASP A 847 -26.00 8.16 -12.47
CA ASP A 847 -26.89 7.85 -11.36
C ASP A 847 -26.13 7.54 -10.05
N GLY A 848 -24.80 7.52 -10.07
CA GLY A 848 -23.97 7.22 -8.91
C GLY A 848 -23.71 5.74 -8.66
N ALA A 849 -24.15 4.84 -9.55
CA ALA A 849 -23.86 3.42 -9.43
C ALA A 849 -22.39 3.12 -9.79
N GLN A 850 -21.77 2.18 -9.08
CA GLN A 850 -20.41 1.73 -9.38
C GLN A 850 -20.43 0.87 -10.66
N LEU A 851 -19.51 1.16 -11.58
CA LEU A 851 -19.47 0.51 -12.90
C LEU A 851 -18.74 -0.84 -12.89
N ALA A 852 -17.77 -1.05 -12.01
CA ALA A 852 -17.00 -2.29 -11.94
C ALA A 852 -17.46 -3.17 -10.78
N ARG A 853 -17.69 -4.46 -11.05
CA ARG A 853 -18.17 -5.47 -10.09
C ARG A 853 -17.16 -6.57 -9.81
N ASP A 854 -16.21 -6.77 -10.71
CA ASP A 854 -15.20 -7.81 -10.65
C ASP A 854 -13.85 -7.31 -11.24
N LEU A 855 -12.82 -8.17 -11.20
CA LEU A 855 -11.50 -7.84 -11.76
C LEU A 855 -11.39 -7.96 -13.28
N THR A 856 -12.46 -8.39 -13.97
CA THR A 856 -12.54 -8.30 -15.44
C THR A 856 -12.96 -6.91 -15.89
N GLU A 857 -13.69 -6.18 -15.04
CA GLU A 857 -14.09 -4.79 -15.27
C GLU A 857 -13.12 -3.78 -14.63
N TYR A 858 -12.56 -4.10 -13.45
CA TYR A 858 -11.47 -3.32 -12.83
C TYR A 858 -10.11 -3.93 -13.19
N LEU A 859 -9.53 -3.45 -14.29
CA LEU A 859 -8.32 -4.04 -14.88
C LEU A 859 -7.04 -3.70 -14.10
N LEU A 860 -6.52 -4.69 -13.37
CA LEU A 860 -5.19 -4.61 -12.78
C LEU A 860 -4.10 -4.88 -13.82
N PRO A 861 -2.90 -4.26 -13.68
CA PRO A 861 -1.74 -4.63 -14.49
C PRO A 861 -1.41 -6.12 -14.41
N THR A 862 -0.93 -6.69 -15.51
CA THR A 862 -0.49 -8.09 -15.62
C THR A 862 1.00 -8.14 -15.99
N THR A 863 1.59 -9.32 -16.04
CA THR A 863 2.95 -9.54 -16.59
C THR A 863 3.14 -9.03 -18.02
N ARG A 864 2.04 -8.88 -18.79
CA ARG A 864 2.06 -8.37 -20.16
C ARG A 864 1.96 -6.86 -20.27
N THR A 865 1.33 -6.20 -19.30
CA THR A 865 1.14 -4.73 -19.31
C THR A 865 2.13 -4.01 -18.41
N ALA A 866 2.74 -4.70 -17.45
CA ALA A 866 3.83 -4.18 -16.64
C ALA A 866 5.14 -4.12 -17.45
N PRO A 867 5.73 -2.93 -17.66
CA PRO A 867 7.00 -2.81 -18.36
C PRO A 867 8.17 -3.27 -17.49
N ALA A 868 9.31 -3.55 -18.12
CA ALA A 868 10.58 -3.65 -17.42
C ALA A 868 10.94 -2.27 -16.82
N ILE A 869 11.37 -2.26 -15.56
CA ILE A 869 11.68 -1.03 -14.81
C ILE A 869 13.13 -1.10 -14.31
N GLU A 870 13.93 -0.19 -14.85
CA GLU A 870 15.31 0.09 -14.43
C GLU A 870 15.30 0.94 -13.15
N VAL A 871 16.20 0.62 -12.22
CA VAL A 871 16.32 1.34 -10.94
C VAL A 871 17.78 1.72 -10.72
N VAL A 872 18.03 3.00 -10.49
CA VAL A 872 19.33 3.56 -10.11
C VAL A 872 19.20 4.17 -8.71
N HIS A 873 19.95 3.64 -7.75
CA HIS A 873 20.00 4.16 -6.40
C HIS A 873 21.11 5.20 -6.27
N LEU A 874 20.78 6.34 -5.68
CA LEU A 874 21.73 7.29 -5.10
C LEU A 874 21.66 7.14 -3.57
N GLU A 875 22.81 7.18 -2.90
CA GLU A 875 22.88 7.06 -1.43
C GLU A 875 23.50 8.33 -0.85
N SER A 876 22.79 9.46 -0.93
CA SER A 876 23.31 10.70 -0.37
C SER A 876 23.41 10.60 1.16
N PRO A 877 24.51 11.08 1.76
CA PRO A 877 24.67 11.06 3.21
C PRO A 877 23.63 11.98 3.86
N ARG A 878 23.30 11.62 5.10
CA ARG A 878 22.33 12.32 5.94
C ARG A 878 23.04 13.02 7.10
N ALA A 879 22.50 14.13 7.59
CA ALA A 879 22.91 14.65 8.88
C ALA A 879 22.42 13.71 10.01
N GLY A 880 23.21 13.57 11.08
CA GLY A 880 22.88 12.71 12.22
C GLY A 880 23.41 11.27 12.13
N ASP A 881 23.04 10.43 13.10
CA ASP A 881 23.58 9.08 13.29
C ASP A 881 22.72 7.95 12.66
N VAL A 882 21.52 8.29 12.18
CA VAL A 882 20.56 7.39 11.51
C VAL A 882 20.56 7.68 10.00
N PRO A 883 21.11 6.78 9.15
CA PRO A 883 21.34 7.08 7.73
C PRO A 883 20.18 6.67 6.79
N TYR A 884 19.04 6.22 7.34
CA TYR A 884 17.96 5.61 6.57
C TYR A 884 16.86 6.63 6.23
N ARG A 885 16.32 6.57 5.01
CA ARG A 885 15.08 7.26 4.61
C ARG A 885 14.04 6.24 4.12
N GLY A 886 12.79 6.66 4.05
CA GLY A 886 11.75 5.86 3.41
C GLY A 886 11.77 5.97 1.88
N LEU A 887 11.17 4.97 1.23
CA LEU A 887 11.05 4.85 -0.24
C LEU A 887 9.73 4.19 -0.67
N GLY A 888 8.84 4.00 0.31
CA GLY A 888 7.69 3.14 0.21
C GLY A 888 6.61 3.68 -0.69
N GLU A 889 6.59 4.96 -1.08
CA GLU A 889 5.43 5.57 -1.75
C GLU A 889 5.76 6.22 -3.09
N GLY A 890 6.96 6.77 -3.27
CA GLY A 890 7.37 7.52 -4.45
C GLY A 890 7.10 6.82 -5.80
N GLY A 891 7.24 5.49 -5.84
CA GLY A 891 6.94 4.67 -7.02
C GLY A 891 5.53 4.93 -7.60
N ALA A 892 4.50 4.87 -6.75
CA ALA A 892 3.11 5.05 -7.18
C ALA A 892 2.76 6.52 -7.43
N VAL A 893 3.41 7.43 -6.72
CA VAL A 893 3.16 8.87 -6.77
C VAL A 893 3.70 9.51 -8.05
N LEU A 894 4.87 9.11 -8.51
CA LEU A 894 5.55 9.74 -9.65
C LEU A 894 5.14 9.18 -11.01
N ALA A 895 4.83 7.89 -11.06
CA ALA A 895 4.53 7.22 -12.33
C ALA A 895 3.38 7.87 -13.13
N PRO A 896 2.28 8.33 -12.51
CA PRO A 896 1.22 9.01 -13.25
C PRO A 896 1.69 10.25 -14.02
N ALA A 897 2.47 11.13 -13.38
CA ALA A 897 3.00 12.32 -14.03
C ALA A 897 3.95 11.98 -15.18
N ALA A 898 4.84 11.00 -14.98
CA ALA A 898 5.78 10.56 -16.03
C ALA A 898 5.06 9.96 -17.25
N VAL A 899 4.06 9.10 -17.04
CA VAL A 899 3.33 8.47 -18.16
C VAL A 899 2.46 9.48 -18.89
N VAL A 900 1.69 10.32 -18.17
CA VAL A 900 0.85 11.36 -18.80
C VAL A 900 1.73 12.36 -19.56
N GLY A 901 2.86 12.78 -18.98
CA GLY A 901 3.82 13.64 -19.65
C GLY A 901 4.38 13.03 -20.94
N ALA A 902 4.68 11.72 -20.94
CA ALA A 902 5.17 11.00 -22.10
C ALA A 902 4.11 10.89 -23.22
N VAL A 903 2.86 10.56 -22.86
CA VAL A 903 1.75 10.49 -23.82
C VAL A 903 1.49 11.87 -24.44
N GLU A 904 1.47 12.91 -23.62
CA GLU A 904 1.29 14.28 -24.12
C GLU A 904 2.46 14.72 -25.00
N ASP A 905 3.71 14.38 -24.67
CA ASP A 905 4.88 14.67 -25.49
C ASP A 905 4.82 13.99 -26.88
N ALA A 906 4.32 12.76 -26.94
CA ALA A 906 4.07 12.06 -28.21
C ALA A 906 3.04 12.81 -29.08
N LEU A 907 2.01 13.36 -28.44
CA LEU A 907 0.87 14.01 -29.10
C LEU A 907 1.00 15.54 -29.22
N ALA A 908 2.03 16.16 -28.64
CA ALA A 908 2.17 17.62 -28.51
C ALA A 908 2.15 18.34 -29.87
N HIS A 909 2.75 17.74 -30.91
CA HIS A 909 2.75 18.29 -32.27
C HIS A 909 1.34 18.40 -32.90
N ARG A 910 0.33 17.75 -32.29
CA ARG A 910 -1.08 17.83 -32.67
C ARG A 910 -1.88 18.80 -31.79
N GLY A 911 -1.23 19.51 -30.87
CA GLY A 911 -1.88 20.47 -29.98
C GLY A 911 -2.64 19.84 -28.81
N VAL A 912 -2.40 18.55 -28.52
CA VAL A 912 -3.02 17.86 -27.37
C VAL A 912 -2.44 18.42 -26.07
N ARG A 913 -3.34 18.75 -25.14
CA ARG A 913 -3.03 19.11 -23.75
C ARG A 913 -3.82 18.20 -22.82
N LEU A 914 -3.12 17.47 -21.94
CA LEU A 914 -3.76 16.49 -21.05
C LEU A 914 -4.05 17.12 -19.69
N THR A 915 -5.34 17.13 -19.34
CA THR A 915 -5.90 17.63 -18.06
C THR A 915 -6.49 16.52 -17.19
N GLU A 916 -6.48 15.27 -17.66
CA GLU A 916 -6.98 14.10 -16.95
C GLU A 916 -5.91 13.01 -16.88
N ARG A 917 -5.99 12.16 -15.84
CA ARG A 917 -5.03 11.07 -15.63
C ARG A 917 -5.34 9.80 -16.42
N HIS A 918 -6.59 9.38 -16.51
CA HIS A 918 -6.95 8.07 -17.08
C HIS A 918 -6.98 8.11 -18.62
N LEU A 919 -6.07 7.36 -19.26
CA LEU A 919 -5.81 7.33 -20.70
C LEU A 919 -5.94 5.91 -21.29
N PRO A 920 -7.14 5.30 -21.21
CA PRO A 920 -7.39 4.01 -21.87
C PRO A 920 -7.39 4.17 -23.40
N PRO A 921 -7.26 3.07 -24.17
CA PRO A 921 -7.10 3.15 -25.63
C PRO A 921 -8.18 3.98 -26.36
N TRP A 922 -9.46 3.81 -25.99
CA TRP A 922 -10.57 4.58 -26.56
C TRP A 922 -10.44 6.08 -26.32
N ARG A 923 -9.82 6.49 -25.20
CA ARG A 923 -9.61 7.90 -24.89
C ARG A 923 -8.49 8.49 -25.73
N VAL A 924 -7.40 7.75 -25.89
CA VAL A 924 -6.28 8.13 -26.76
C VAL A 924 -6.72 8.26 -28.21
N LEU A 925 -7.53 7.33 -28.72
CA LEU A 925 -8.15 7.46 -30.05
C LEU A 925 -9.00 8.73 -30.17
N GLY A 926 -9.78 9.07 -29.15
CA GLY A 926 -10.54 10.31 -29.12
C GLY A 926 -9.66 11.57 -29.20
N LEU A 927 -8.47 11.55 -28.58
CA LEU A 927 -7.49 12.63 -28.68
C LEU A 927 -6.83 12.70 -30.06
N LEU A 928 -6.61 11.55 -30.71
CA LEU A 928 -6.05 11.47 -32.06
C LEU A 928 -7.05 11.93 -33.13
N ALA A 929 -8.34 11.68 -32.92
CA ALA A 929 -9.42 12.00 -33.85
C ALA A 929 -9.92 13.45 -33.75
N ALA A 930 -9.61 14.16 -32.66
CA ALA A 930 -9.97 15.55 -32.48
C ALA A 930 -9.18 16.45 -33.44
N ASP A 931 -9.69 16.61 -34.67
CA ASP A 931 -9.17 17.58 -35.63
C ASP A 931 -9.39 19.00 -35.10
N ARG A 932 -8.28 19.66 -34.77
CA ARG A 932 -8.10 21.12 -34.59
C ARG A 932 -9.37 21.90 -34.23
N THR A 933 -9.87 21.72 -33.02
CA THR A 933 -10.58 22.82 -32.34
C THR A 933 -10.09 22.83 -30.90
N PRO A 934 -9.41 23.89 -30.42
CA PRO A 934 -9.19 24.03 -28.99
C PRO A 934 -10.57 24.01 -28.34
N THR A 935 -10.85 22.98 -27.54
CA THR A 935 -12.04 22.99 -26.71
C THR A 935 -11.98 24.28 -25.90
N PRO A 936 -12.96 25.18 -26.03
CA PRO A 936 -12.96 26.39 -25.21
C PRO A 936 -12.85 25.96 -23.77
N VAL A 937 -11.92 26.56 -23.02
CA VAL A 937 -12.05 26.59 -21.56
C VAL A 937 -13.45 27.13 -21.33
N PRO A 938 -14.38 26.38 -20.71
CA PRO A 938 -15.68 26.95 -20.40
C PRO A 938 -15.41 28.21 -19.57
N GLU A 939 -15.91 29.37 -20.01
CA GLU A 939 -16.04 30.51 -19.12
C GLU A 939 -17.05 30.11 -18.06
N TYR A 940 -16.54 29.58 -16.95
CA TYR A 940 -17.35 29.23 -15.78
C TYR A 940 -17.86 30.55 -15.17
N ARG A 941 -19.17 30.77 -15.26
CA ARG A 941 -19.92 31.67 -14.39
C ARG A 941 -20.58 30.87 -13.28
#